data_AF-A0A9X3F4R2-F1
#
_entry.id   AF-A0A9X3F4R2-F1
#
_cell.length_a   1.000
_cell.length_b   1.000
_cell.length_c   1.000
_cell.angle_alpha   90.00
_cell.angle_beta   90.00
_cell.angle_gamma   90.00
#
_symmetry.space_group_name_H-M   'P 1'
#
loop_
_entity.id
_entity.type
_entity.pdbx_description
1 polymer ?
#
loop_
_entity_poly.entity_id
_entity_poly.type
_entity_poly.pdbx_seq_one_letter_code
_entity_poly.pdbx_strand_id
1 'polypeptide(L)'
;MKTNPKNIFSNPYFQSAFVGALVTLLVFFVWDAPIKKYEIEIEPFDHKASHPVHWFAGDFNGDGSTEKIRCHNGVDSKSLDVVHYDANGNITEHYHFPKSEWRYQLNPATFDIDCDGTLELLFFTVRNDSIFFNACNLVSFEIIIDHHYFHSFEQKQKQYAHNSEFCAFGDTDGNGTSELFFTFDAGFGLYPRGLFKMEFPSLKITASDTEYMNLSFGQFKDFNKDGVPEIIAQSYAPSNATEYDHFTDTMSYLALFRYDLQFLFSPIPNPHRFSSVQAISSPKHDSIFYALFFSRSVSKIPFQLMVFNTKGKIVNQRSWSNITSPETMYPSLKHVNGTPRLFIKGIGDFALTPDLKGLPDYLDKGTSNSGIPPLLYDFNKDGWDEWFLWNRKDEISIYNEKNDELLTFESPLPRNSSIHIYPVLNHYRLVNHLIDTGYGYFLLSYKKNPYYFTLYLIYALTFATSSLLIFFLLYFQRKRIEERLNTEKQLAELQFNAVKNQLNPHFLFNALNSVAYMINEGKKQQAYDFLSINSRMIQRVMRDSKEVKRPLTDEIQFTKDYLSIQQHRFKDRFCNEFEIDPQVDLRLEVPKMCIHTYVENAIKHGFRNTKSGGLLKVYITPLVNGISVSISDNGMGRKAASEFKDFSGNGINIMNEFYRLFEKYHGYKIYFHISDLKESTGTKVELRVQIDRKV
;
A
#
# COMPACT_ATOMS: atom_id res chain seq x y z
N MET A 1 -33.70 -14.17 17.51
CA MET A 1 -32.24 -14.26 17.75
C MET A 1 -31.71 -12.88 18.11
N LYS A 2 -31.48 -12.60 19.40
CA LYS A 2 -30.77 -11.38 19.85
C LYS A 2 -29.29 -11.75 20.00
N THR A 3 -28.46 -11.40 19.02
CA THR A 3 -27.01 -11.52 19.14
C THR A 3 -26.50 -10.39 20.03
N ASN A 4 -26.19 -10.73 21.27
CA ASN A 4 -25.43 -9.87 22.17
C ASN A 4 -24.05 -9.60 21.52
N PRO A 5 -23.58 -8.35 21.38
CA PRO A 5 -22.25 -8.03 20.86
C PRO A 5 -21.18 -8.35 21.92
N LYS A 6 -21.10 -9.60 22.37
CA LYS A 6 -19.98 -10.09 23.15
C LYS A 6 -18.81 -10.30 22.19
N ASN A 7 -17.94 -9.28 22.14
CA ASN A 7 -16.57 -9.29 21.64
C ASN A 7 -16.35 -9.91 20.26
N ILE A 8 -16.44 -9.09 19.21
CA ILE A 8 -15.80 -9.38 17.90
C ILE A 8 -14.31 -9.73 18.10
N PHE A 9 -13.66 -9.07 19.07
CA PHE A 9 -12.29 -9.35 19.52
C PHE A 9 -12.07 -10.70 20.21
N SER A 10 -13.12 -11.50 20.46
CA SER A 10 -12.98 -12.86 21.02
C SER A 10 -13.01 -13.95 19.95
N ASN A 11 -13.32 -13.58 18.69
CA ASN A 11 -13.33 -14.49 17.58
C ASN A 11 -11.88 -14.75 17.10
N PRO A 12 -11.38 -16.00 17.15
CA PRO A 12 -10.02 -16.32 16.78
C PRO A 12 -9.70 -16.01 15.31
N TYR A 13 -10.68 -16.10 14.41
CA TYR A 13 -10.50 -15.72 12.99
C TYR A 13 -10.24 -14.22 12.84
N PHE A 14 -10.92 -13.40 13.64
CA PHE A 14 -10.74 -11.95 13.60
C PHE A 14 -9.40 -11.55 14.23
N GLN A 15 -9.04 -12.16 15.38
CA GLN A 15 -7.75 -11.93 16.03
C GLN A 15 -6.57 -12.30 15.11
N SER A 16 -6.66 -13.45 14.44
CA SER A 16 -5.59 -13.89 13.53
C SER A 16 -5.44 -12.99 12.32
N ALA A 17 -6.55 -12.58 11.70
CA ALA A 17 -6.54 -11.65 10.57
C ALA A 17 -6.00 -10.27 10.97
N PHE A 18 -6.38 -9.76 12.15
CA PHE A 18 -5.92 -8.47 12.65
C PHE A 18 -4.41 -8.43 12.85
N VAL A 19 -3.83 -9.46 13.50
CA VAL A 19 -2.39 -9.50 13.70
C VAL A 19 -1.65 -9.78 12.39
N GLY A 20 -2.21 -10.61 11.49
CA GLY A 20 -1.64 -10.78 10.16
C GLY A 20 -1.57 -9.48 9.37
N ALA A 21 -2.60 -8.64 9.44
CA ALA A 21 -2.60 -7.32 8.82
C ALA A 21 -1.51 -6.40 9.40
N LEU A 22 -1.31 -6.42 10.73
CA LEU A 22 -0.24 -5.65 11.37
C LEU A 22 1.16 -6.11 10.92
N VAL A 23 1.38 -7.41 10.78
CA VAL A 23 2.65 -7.96 10.27
C VAL A 23 2.88 -7.53 8.82
N THR A 24 1.88 -7.63 7.96
CA THR A 24 1.99 -7.21 6.56
C THR A 24 2.25 -5.70 6.44
N LEU A 25 1.59 -4.87 7.25
CA LEU A 25 1.87 -3.42 7.31
C LEU A 25 3.31 -3.15 7.74
N LEU A 26 3.82 -3.87 8.73
CA LEU A 26 5.21 -3.73 9.17
C LEU A 26 6.18 -4.10 8.05
N VAL A 27 5.93 -5.20 7.33
CA VAL A 27 6.74 -5.59 6.17
C VAL A 27 6.67 -4.50 5.08
N PHE A 28 5.48 -3.98 4.78
CA PHE A 28 5.30 -2.92 3.79
C PHE A 28 6.13 -1.66 4.09
N PHE A 29 6.19 -1.22 5.36
CA PHE A 29 6.93 0.00 5.74
C PHE A 29 8.42 -0.21 5.98
N VAL A 30 8.84 -1.42 6.35
CA VAL A 30 10.25 -1.70 6.71
C VAL A 30 11.03 -2.29 5.53
N TRP A 31 10.37 -3.03 4.64
CA TRP A 31 11.03 -3.68 3.52
C TRP A 31 11.19 -2.70 2.35
N ASP A 32 12.42 -2.25 2.13
CA ASP A 32 12.81 -1.56 0.90
C ASP A 32 12.84 -2.57 -0.26
N ALA A 33 11.67 -2.76 -0.87
CA ALA A 33 11.49 -3.77 -1.90
C ALA A 33 12.35 -3.44 -3.13
N PRO A 34 13.15 -4.39 -3.64
CA PRO A 34 14.05 -4.14 -4.77
C PRO A 34 13.31 -3.92 -6.10
N ILE A 35 12.00 -4.20 -6.15
CA ILE A 35 11.17 -4.09 -7.35
C ILE A 35 10.54 -2.70 -7.38
N LYS A 36 11.15 -1.78 -8.12
CA LYS A 36 10.60 -0.44 -8.38
C LYS A 36 9.47 -0.50 -9.43
N LYS A 37 8.53 0.45 -9.35
CA LYS A 37 7.38 0.55 -10.26
C LYS A 37 7.79 0.81 -11.72
N TYR A 38 8.88 1.54 -11.91
CA TYR A 38 9.46 1.79 -13.23
C TYR A 38 10.93 1.41 -13.23
N GLU A 39 11.38 0.99 -14.40
CA GLU A 39 12.78 0.71 -14.72
C GLU A 39 13.30 1.82 -15.63
N ILE A 40 14.51 2.28 -15.34
CA ILE A 40 15.24 3.24 -16.17
C ILE A 40 16.58 2.60 -16.52
N GLU A 41 16.86 2.54 -17.81
CA GLU A 41 18.11 2.03 -18.37
C GLU A 41 18.70 3.14 -19.26
N ILE A 42 19.95 3.54 -18.97
CA ILE A 42 20.71 4.44 -19.82
C ILE A 42 21.97 3.72 -20.25
N GLU A 43 22.03 3.32 -21.52
CA GLU A 43 23.12 2.52 -22.06
C GLU A 43 23.93 3.33 -23.09
N PRO A 44 25.27 3.20 -23.11
CA PRO A 44 26.09 3.78 -24.16
C PRO A 44 25.64 3.27 -25.53
N PHE A 45 25.37 4.19 -26.44
CA PHE A 45 24.92 3.90 -27.81
C PHE A 45 26.05 4.00 -28.82
N ASP A 46 26.82 5.08 -28.80
CA ASP A 46 27.99 5.27 -29.65
C ASP A 46 28.96 6.32 -29.06
N HIS A 47 30.23 6.26 -29.47
CA HIS A 47 31.22 7.27 -29.15
C HIS A 47 31.00 8.54 -29.97
N LYS A 48 31.41 9.69 -29.42
CA LYS A 48 31.30 10.95 -30.16
C LYS A 48 32.24 10.96 -31.37
N ALA A 49 31.66 11.18 -32.55
CA ALA A 49 32.43 11.47 -33.75
C ALA A 49 33.06 12.87 -33.67
N SER A 50 34.13 13.09 -34.45
CA SER A 50 34.83 14.38 -34.54
C SER A 50 33.99 15.51 -35.16
N HIS A 51 32.81 15.20 -35.71
CA HIS A 51 31.90 16.13 -36.38
C HIS A 51 30.47 15.92 -35.86
N PRO A 52 29.57 16.91 -36.01
CA PRO A 52 28.15 16.73 -35.69
C PRO A 52 27.57 15.54 -36.44
N VAL A 53 26.90 14.65 -35.72
CA VAL A 53 26.23 13.47 -36.26
C VAL A 53 24.77 13.55 -35.90
N HIS A 54 23.92 13.27 -36.89
CA HIS A 54 22.49 13.10 -36.72
C HIS A 54 22.18 11.62 -36.79
N TRP A 55 21.40 11.14 -35.82
CA TRP A 55 20.94 9.77 -35.76
C TRP A 55 19.43 9.75 -35.94
N PHE A 56 19.00 8.88 -36.85
CA PHE A 56 17.62 8.46 -36.98
C PHE A 56 17.55 6.98 -36.62
N ALA A 57 16.46 6.54 -36.01
CA ALA A 57 16.24 5.12 -35.77
C ALA A 57 14.74 4.85 -35.83
N GLY A 58 14.38 3.83 -36.58
CA GLY A 58 13.02 3.49 -36.99
C GLY A 58 13.04 2.17 -37.76
N ASP A 59 11.86 1.62 -38.03
CA ASP A 59 11.71 0.50 -38.97
C ASP A 59 11.56 1.13 -40.35
N PHE A 60 12.68 1.38 -41.03
CA PHE A 60 12.65 2.09 -42.32
C PHE A 60 12.23 1.17 -43.47
N ASN A 61 12.44 -0.14 -43.33
CA ASN A 61 12.18 -1.13 -44.38
C ASN A 61 10.83 -1.87 -44.20
N GLY A 62 10.12 -1.66 -43.10
CA GLY A 62 8.83 -2.27 -42.79
C GLY A 62 8.89 -3.74 -42.33
N ASP A 63 10.05 -4.23 -41.90
CA ASP A 63 10.25 -5.63 -41.49
C ASP A 63 9.94 -5.89 -40.01
N GLY A 64 9.61 -4.85 -39.24
CA GLY A 64 9.28 -4.89 -37.82
C GLY A 64 10.49 -4.75 -36.89
N SER A 65 11.71 -4.67 -37.44
CA SER A 65 12.95 -4.42 -36.70
C SER A 65 13.27 -2.92 -36.70
N THR A 66 14.04 -2.45 -35.72
CA THR A 66 14.48 -1.05 -35.70
C THR A 66 15.89 -0.92 -36.26
N GLU A 67 16.03 -0.29 -37.43
CA GLU A 67 17.31 0.11 -37.99
C GLU A 67 17.75 1.47 -37.47
N LYS A 68 19.01 1.82 -37.78
CA LYS A 68 19.60 3.10 -37.41
C LYS A 68 20.23 3.72 -38.65
N ILE A 69 20.01 5.01 -38.84
CA ILE A 69 20.62 5.79 -39.89
C ILE A 69 21.46 6.87 -39.24
N ARG A 70 22.71 6.96 -39.67
CA ARG A 70 23.68 7.95 -39.21
C ARG A 70 24.03 8.87 -40.35
N CYS A 71 23.75 10.16 -40.18
CA CYS A 71 24.10 11.19 -41.14
C CYS A 71 25.16 12.11 -40.55
N HIS A 72 26.26 12.34 -41.27
CA HIS A 72 27.22 13.35 -40.87
C HIS A 72 27.92 13.99 -42.06
N ASN A 73 28.29 15.25 -41.87
CA ASN A 73 29.12 15.96 -42.83
C ASN A 73 30.58 15.51 -42.72
N GLY A 74 31.32 15.60 -43.83
CA GLY A 74 32.78 15.59 -43.80
C GLY A 74 33.34 16.81 -43.05
N VAL A 75 34.64 16.77 -42.75
CA VAL A 75 35.35 17.81 -41.96
C VAL A 75 35.15 19.23 -42.50
N ASP A 76 35.06 19.37 -43.82
CA ASP A 76 34.88 20.66 -44.51
C ASP A 76 33.44 20.90 -45.01
N SER A 77 32.50 20.05 -44.58
CA SER A 77 31.10 20.03 -45.04
C SER A 77 30.94 19.89 -46.54
N LYS A 78 31.94 19.36 -47.27
CA LYS A 78 31.87 19.16 -48.73
C LYS A 78 31.50 17.74 -49.15
N SER A 79 31.36 16.84 -48.18
CA SER A 79 30.85 15.48 -48.34
C SER A 79 29.77 15.25 -47.29
N LEU A 80 28.88 14.30 -47.57
CA LEU A 80 27.85 13.82 -46.67
C LEU A 80 27.94 12.29 -46.64
N ASP A 81 27.95 11.72 -45.45
CA ASP A 81 27.88 10.29 -45.24
C ASP A 81 26.54 9.95 -44.61
N VAL A 82 25.82 9.01 -45.23
CA VAL A 82 24.58 8.42 -44.71
C VAL A 82 24.84 6.92 -44.57
N VAL A 83 24.87 6.44 -43.33
CA VAL A 83 25.20 5.04 -43.01
C VAL A 83 23.98 4.39 -42.39
N HIS A 84 23.58 3.25 -42.92
CA HIS A 84 22.48 2.46 -42.41
C HIS A 84 22.99 1.22 -41.66
N TYR A 85 22.40 0.98 -40.50
CA TYR A 85 22.70 -0.12 -39.61
C TYR A 85 21.45 -0.97 -39.42
N ASP A 86 21.55 -2.28 -39.59
CA ASP A 86 20.49 -3.21 -39.22
C ASP A 86 20.22 -3.21 -37.70
N ALA A 87 19.18 -3.93 -37.29
CA ALA A 87 18.82 -4.10 -35.88
C ALA A 87 19.92 -4.75 -35.02
N ASN A 88 20.86 -5.49 -35.62
CA ASN A 88 22.00 -6.08 -34.94
C ASN A 88 23.20 -5.11 -34.84
N GLY A 89 23.10 -3.92 -35.45
CA GLY A 89 24.16 -2.92 -35.49
C GLY A 89 25.20 -3.16 -36.59
N ASN A 90 24.96 -4.06 -37.54
CA ASN A 90 25.83 -4.22 -38.71
C ASN A 90 25.50 -3.16 -39.75
N ILE A 91 26.52 -2.61 -40.40
CA ILE A 91 26.32 -1.73 -41.56
C ILE A 91 25.79 -2.58 -42.71
N THR A 92 24.58 -2.28 -43.19
CA THR A 92 24.04 -2.92 -44.39
C THR A 92 24.28 -2.07 -45.62
N GLU A 93 24.15 -0.75 -45.48
CA GLU A 93 24.35 0.22 -46.55
C GLU A 93 25.12 1.44 -46.07
N HIS A 94 25.89 2.03 -46.98
CA HIS A 94 26.64 3.26 -46.75
C HIS A 94 26.65 4.07 -48.01
N TYR A 95 25.88 5.15 -48.01
CA TYR A 95 25.88 6.13 -49.08
C TYR A 95 26.88 7.24 -48.75
N HIS A 96 27.88 7.39 -49.61
CA HIS A 96 28.88 8.43 -49.51
C HIS A 96 28.67 9.45 -50.63
N PHE A 97 28.16 10.63 -50.29
CA PHE A 97 28.18 11.78 -51.17
C PHE A 97 29.60 12.34 -51.21
N PRO A 98 30.35 12.17 -52.32
CA PRO A 98 31.76 12.47 -52.35
C PRO A 98 32.01 13.96 -52.19
N LYS A 99 33.23 14.27 -51.74
CA LYS A 99 33.71 15.65 -51.65
C LYS A 99 33.52 16.37 -52.99
N SER A 100 32.73 17.44 -52.98
CA SER A 100 32.37 18.18 -54.20
C SER A 100 32.49 19.69 -54.01
N GLU A 101 32.05 20.46 -55.01
CA GLU A 101 31.90 21.92 -54.88
C GLU A 101 30.72 22.32 -53.99
N TRP A 102 29.81 21.39 -53.74
CA TRP A 102 28.64 21.57 -52.88
C TRP A 102 29.06 21.54 -51.42
N ARG A 103 28.48 22.44 -50.62
CA ARG A 103 28.56 22.43 -49.17
C ARG A 103 27.25 21.88 -48.62
N TYR A 104 27.31 20.76 -47.93
CA TYR A 104 26.19 20.14 -47.24
C TYR A 104 25.95 20.87 -45.93
N GLN A 105 24.71 21.25 -45.67
CA GLN A 105 24.36 21.90 -44.41
C GLN A 105 23.27 21.06 -43.73
N LEU A 106 23.71 20.21 -42.80
CA LEU A 106 22.86 19.22 -42.14
C LEU A 106 22.08 19.84 -40.97
N ASN A 107 20.81 20.13 -41.22
CA ASN A 107 19.73 20.10 -40.23
C ASN A 107 18.64 19.17 -40.78
N PRO A 108 18.92 17.86 -40.88
CA PRO A 108 18.08 16.97 -41.64
C PRO A 108 16.74 16.70 -40.94
N ALA A 109 15.70 16.50 -41.74
CA ALA A 109 14.43 15.95 -41.29
C ALA A 109 14.01 14.81 -42.20
N THR A 110 13.06 14.01 -41.74
CA THR A 110 12.56 12.84 -42.47
C THR A 110 11.07 12.94 -42.69
N PHE A 111 10.64 12.94 -43.95
CA PHE A 111 9.24 12.93 -44.35
C PHE A 111 9.07 12.01 -45.55
N ASP A 112 7.93 11.33 -45.64
CA ASP A 112 7.51 10.57 -46.84
C ASP A 112 6.94 11.58 -47.85
N ILE A 113 7.81 12.19 -48.65
CA ILE A 113 7.44 13.34 -49.51
C ILE A 113 6.80 12.93 -50.84
N ASP A 114 6.97 11.68 -51.26
CA ASP A 114 6.38 11.13 -52.48
C ASP A 114 5.22 10.15 -52.19
N CYS A 115 4.90 9.93 -50.92
CA CYS A 115 3.80 9.11 -50.44
C CYS A 115 3.93 7.63 -50.87
N ASP A 116 5.15 7.14 -51.02
CA ASP A 116 5.45 5.75 -51.36
C ASP A 116 5.51 4.81 -50.13
N GLY A 117 5.44 5.40 -48.92
CA GLY A 117 5.49 4.70 -47.64
C GLY A 117 6.89 4.58 -47.05
N THR A 118 7.92 5.08 -47.73
CA THR A 118 9.28 5.19 -47.22
C THR A 118 9.59 6.63 -46.83
N LEU A 119 10.61 6.84 -45.99
CA LEU A 119 10.96 8.18 -45.51
C LEU A 119 12.14 8.75 -46.31
N GLU A 120 12.07 10.03 -46.67
CA GLU A 120 13.18 10.74 -47.29
C GLU A 120 13.92 11.63 -46.31
N LEU A 121 15.25 11.58 -46.37
CA LEU A 121 16.14 12.55 -45.75
C LEU A 121 16.12 13.86 -46.53
N LEU A 122 15.60 14.91 -45.91
CA LEU A 122 15.56 16.27 -46.45
C LEU A 122 16.73 17.09 -45.94
N PHE A 123 17.45 17.79 -46.81
CA PHE A 123 18.56 18.66 -46.42
C PHE A 123 18.87 19.74 -47.47
N PHE A 124 19.54 20.81 -47.02
CA PHE A 124 20.00 21.87 -47.90
C PHE A 124 21.47 21.71 -48.29
N THR A 125 21.77 22.07 -49.54
CA THR A 125 23.13 22.23 -50.05
C THR A 125 23.34 23.65 -50.57
N VAL A 126 24.59 24.10 -50.52
CA VAL A 126 24.98 25.43 -50.99
C VAL A 126 26.09 25.29 -52.02
N ARG A 127 25.98 26.03 -53.12
CA ARG A 127 27.05 26.23 -54.08
C ARG A 127 27.15 27.68 -54.48
N ASN A 128 28.34 28.25 -54.29
CA ASN A 128 28.57 29.69 -54.37
C ASN A 128 27.58 30.42 -53.43
N ASP A 129 26.71 31.26 -53.99
CA ASP A 129 25.69 32.00 -53.25
C ASP A 129 24.29 31.38 -53.38
N SER A 130 24.16 30.22 -54.01
CA SER A 130 22.85 29.58 -54.25
C SER A 130 22.62 28.43 -53.29
N ILE A 131 21.38 28.33 -52.80
CA ILE A 131 20.88 27.37 -51.82
C ILE A 131 19.93 26.44 -52.55
N PHE A 132 20.05 25.15 -52.27
CA PHE A 132 19.34 24.10 -52.98
C PHE A 132 18.76 23.09 -51.99
N PHE A 133 17.54 22.65 -52.26
CA PHE A 133 16.84 21.62 -51.52
C PHE A 133 17.13 20.25 -52.12
N ASN A 134 17.31 19.25 -51.27
CA ASN A 134 17.60 17.88 -51.67
C ASN A 134 16.76 16.91 -50.82
N ALA A 135 16.39 15.80 -51.43
CA ALA A 135 15.71 14.70 -50.79
C ALA A 135 16.33 13.37 -51.24
N CYS A 136 16.61 12.49 -50.29
CA CYS A 136 17.18 11.17 -50.53
C CYS A 136 16.33 10.12 -49.83
N ASN A 137 15.88 9.10 -50.55
CA ASN A 137 15.15 7.97 -49.98
C ASN A 137 16.02 7.25 -48.94
N LEU A 138 15.48 6.91 -47.78
CA LEU A 138 16.26 6.26 -46.71
C LEU A 138 16.36 4.74 -46.83
N VAL A 139 15.62 4.12 -47.76
CA VAL A 139 15.64 2.68 -48.01
C VAL A 139 16.46 2.37 -49.26
N SER A 140 16.16 3.01 -50.39
CA SER A 140 16.89 2.80 -51.64
C SER A 140 18.18 3.62 -51.74
N PHE A 141 18.35 4.63 -50.89
CA PHE A 141 19.44 5.62 -50.95
C PHE A 141 19.52 6.36 -52.29
N GLU A 142 18.42 6.36 -53.06
CA GLU A 142 18.31 7.13 -54.29
C GLU A 142 17.98 8.59 -53.99
N ILE A 143 18.63 9.50 -54.73
CA ILE A 143 18.31 10.93 -54.66
C ILE A 143 17.01 11.15 -55.42
N ILE A 144 15.95 11.49 -54.69
CA ILE A 144 14.63 11.80 -55.26
C ILE A 144 14.61 13.23 -55.80
N ILE A 145 15.22 14.16 -55.07
CA ILE A 145 15.34 15.56 -55.47
C ILE A 145 16.81 15.94 -55.41
N ASP A 146 17.37 16.21 -56.60
CA ASP A 146 18.77 16.56 -56.79
C ASP A 146 18.92 18.06 -56.99
N HIS A 147 19.39 18.78 -55.96
CA HIS A 147 19.72 20.20 -56.00
C HIS A 147 18.62 21.09 -56.61
N HIS A 148 17.39 20.99 -56.10
CA HIS A 148 16.32 21.91 -56.52
C HIS A 148 16.59 23.33 -56.00
N TYR A 149 16.58 24.33 -56.88
CA TYR A 149 16.91 25.70 -56.50
C TYR A 149 15.89 26.25 -55.50
N PHE A 150 16.36 26.71 -54.34
CA PHE A 150 15.53 27.34 -53.30
C PHE A 150 15.66 28.86 -53.33
N HIS A 151 16.87 29.37 -53.12
CA HIS A 151 17.11 30.81 -53.01
C HIS A 151 18.60 31.12 -53.22
N SER A 152 18.96 32.39 -53.31
CA SER A 152 20.36 32.84 -53.22
C SER A 152 20.62 33.74 -52.02
N PHE A 153 21.80 33.68 -51.43
CA PHE A 153 22.22 34.64 -50.42
C PHE A 153 22.33 36.05 -51.04
N GLU A 154 21.70 37.06 -50.39
CA GLU A 154 21.72 38.43 -50.89
C GLU A 154 23.13 39.06 -50.90
N GLN A 155 24.07 38.56 -50.08
CA GLN A 155 25.45 39.05 -50.02
C GLN A 155 26.49 37.94 -50.26
N LYS A 156 27.48 38.26 -51.11
CA LYS A 156 28.67 37.43 -51.34
C LYS A 156 29.61 37.46 -50.13
N GLN A 157 29.43 36.56 -49.18
CA GLN A 157 30.35 36.39 -48.05
C GLN A 157 31.14 35.07 -48.15
N LYS A 158 32.35 35.03 -47.56
CA LYS A 158 33.17 33.80 -47.54
C LYS A 158 32.65 32.73 -46.55
N GLN A 159 31.86 33.17 -45.58
CA GLN A 159 31.29 32.32 -44.54
C GLN A 159 29.77 32.30 -44.68
N TYR A 160 29.21 31.09 -44.71
CA TYR A 160 27.77 30.86 -44.74
C TYR A 160 27.44 29.97 -43.55
N ALA A 161 26.43 30.36 -42.79
CA ALA A 161 25.75 29.50 -41.85
C ALA A 161 24.26 29.68 -42.06
N HIS A 162 23.50 28.68 -41.72
CA HIS A 162 22.05 28.80 -41.67
C HIS A 162 21.52 27.91 -40.55
N ASN A 163 20.28 28.16 -40.18
CA ASN A 163 19.48 27.25 -39.40
C ASN A 163 18.18 27.04 -40.17
N SER A 164 17.89 25.80 -40.56
CA SER A 164 16.60 25.43 -41.12
C SER A 164 15.86 24.48 -40.19
N GLU A 165 14.54 24.58 -40.20
CA GLU A 165 13.63 23.68 -39.49
C GLU A 165 12.52 23.26 -40.46
N PHE A 166 12.41 21.96 -40.72
CA PHE A 166 11.28 21.40 -41.47
C PHE A 166 10.14 21.11 -40.49
N CYS A 167 8.97 21.69 -40.74
CA CYS A 167 7.92 21.83 -39.73
C CYS A 167 6.80 20.80 -39.88
N ALA A 168 6.29 20.63 -41.09
CA ALA A 168 5.20 19.71 -41.40
C ALA A 168 5.19 19.37 -42.89
N PHE A 169 4.64 18.20 -43.21
CA PHE A 169 4.39 17.73 -44.55
C PHE A 169 3.01 17.06 -44.62
N GLY A 170 2.25 17.35 -45.67
CA GLY A 170 0.97 16.72 -45.99
C GLY A 170 -0.03 17.69 -46.61
N ASP A 171 -1.10 17.16 -47.18
CA ASP A 171 -2.22 17.93 -47.75
C ASP A 171 -3.04 18.57 -46.62
N THR A 172 -2.62 19.77 -46.22
CA THR A 172 -3.12 20.40 -44.98
C THR A 172 -4.37 21.25 -45.24
N ASP A 173 -4.61 21.68 -46.48
CA ASP A 173 -5.84 22.39 -46.88
C ASP A 173 -6.86 21.50 -47.63
N GLY A 174 -6.52 20.22 -47.87
CA GLY A 174 -7.38 19.25 -48.53
C GLY A 174 -7.52 19.46 -50.04
N ASN A 175 -6.58 20.17 -50.66
CA ASN A 175 -6.60 20.49 -52.08
C ASN A 175 -6.04 19.36 -52.97
N GLY A 176 -5.52 18.28 -52.38
CA GLY A 176 -4.93 17.14 -53.05
C GLY A 176 -3.45 17.29 -53.41
N THR A 177 -2.79 18.37 -52.98
CA THR A 177 -1.35 18.57 -53.08
C THR A 177 -0.74 18.60 -51.68
N SER A 178 0.38 17.92 -51.47
CA SER A 178 1.04 17.94 -50.17
C SER A 178 1.97 19.14 -50.07
N GLU A 179 2.02 19.79 -48.92
CA GLU A 179 2.88 20.95 -48.71
C GLU A 179 3.89 20.73 -47.58
N LEU A 180 5.15 21.05 -47.88
CA LEU A 180 6.23 21.11 -46.90
C LEU A 180 6.38 22.54 -46.40
N PHE A 181 6.15 22.75 -45.11
CA PHE A 181 6.46 24.01 -44.45
C PHE A 181 7.83 23.94 -43.80
N PHE A 182 8.65 24.97 -43.99
CA PHE A 182 9.95 25.06 -43.34
C PHE A 182 10.33 26.51 -43.06
N THR A 183 11.10 26.71 -41.99
CA THR A 183 11.81 27.97 -41.78
C THR A 183 13.24 27.85 -42.29
N PHE A 184 13.76 28.96 -42.79
CA PHE A 184 15.15 29.07 -43.18
C PHE A 184 15.68 30.39 -42.63
N ASP A 185 16.77 30.34 -41.86
CA ASP A 185 17.42 31.51 -41.29
C ASP A 185 18.89 31.53 -41.73
N ALA A 186 19.20 32.37 -42.70
CA ALA A 186 20.58 32.63 -43.10
C ALA A 186 21.32 33.43 -41.99
N GLY A 187 22.39 32.84 -41.46
CA GLY A 187 23.20 33.41 -40.39
C GLY A 187 24.06 34.61 -40.84
N PHE A 188 24.82 35.20 -39.92
CA PHE A 188 25.79 36.28 -40.19
C PHE A 188 25.24 37.54 -40.89
N GLY A 189 23.97 37.90 -40.67
CA GLY A 189 23.38 39.06 -41.35
C GLY A 189 22.90 38.76 -42.78
N LEU A 190 22.98 37.50 -43.24
CA LEU A 190 22.54 37.08 -44.57
C LEU A 190 21.02 36.80 -44.61
N TYR A 191 20.49 36.72 -45.83
CA TYR A 191 19.11 36.34 -46.18
C TYR A 191 19.15 35.23 -47.24
N PRO A 192 18.10 34.39 -47.39
CA PRO A 192 16.74 34.55 -46.88
C PRO A 192 16.61 34.22 -45.39
N ARG A 193 15.64 34.87 -44.71
CA ARG A 193 15.20 34.54 -43.35
C ARG A 193 13.69 34.52 -43.29
N GLY A 194 13.05 33.43 -42.92
CA GLY A 194 11.59 33.46 -42.78
C GLY A 194 10.94 32.10 -42.88
N LEU A 195 9.65 32.14 -43.17
CA LEU A 195 8.80 30.97 -43.34
C LEU A 195 8.50 30.75 -44.84
N PHE A 196 8.65 29.51 -45.29
CA PHE A 196 8.50 29.07 -46.66
C PHE A 196 7.57 27.86 -46.74
N LYS A 197 6.91 27.71 -47.90
CA LYS A 197 6.03 26.60 -48.25
C LYS A 197 6.45 26.04 -49.60
N MET A 198 6.62 24.73 -49.70
CA MET A 198 6.92 24.03 -50.96
C MET A 198 5.80 23.04 -51.27
N GLU A 199 5.24 23.12 -52.48
CA GLU A 199 4.13 22.26 -52.93
C GLU A 199 4.66 21.03 -53.68
N PHE A 200 4.12 19.85 -53.41
CA PHE A 200 4.49 18.60 -54.06
C PHE A 200 3.36 18.08 -54.97
N PRO A 201 3.65 17.56 -56.18
CA PRO A 201 4.98 17.29 -56.74
C PRO A 201 5.59 18.47 -57.53
N SER A 202 4.93 19.63 -57.57
CA SER A 202 5.36 20.75 -58.44
C SER A 202 6.70 21.39 -58.03
N LEU A 203 7.11 21.20 -56.78
CA LEU A 203 8.24 21.85 -56.10
C LEU A 203 8.16 23.38 -56.12
N LYS A 204 6.96 23.94 -56.29
CA LYS A 204 6.76 25.39 -56.26
C LYS A 204 6.97 25.91 -54.84
N ILE A 205 7.84 26.90 -54.71
CA ILE A 205 8.17 27.53 -53.42
C ILE A 205 7.43 28.87 -53.31
N THR A 206 6.77 29.07 -52.17
CA THR A 206 6.15 30.32 -51.76
C THR A 206 6.84 30.82 -50.51
N ALA A 207 7.27 32.08 -50.51
CA ALA A 207 7.81 32.75 -49.33
C ALA A 207 6.73 33.61 -48.67
N SER A 208 6.80 33.73 -47.35
CA SER A 208 6.03 34.76 -46.64
C SER A 208 6.65 36.14 -46.88
N ASP A 209 5.89 37.22 -46.64
CA ASP A 209 6.38 38.61 -46.64
C ASP A 209 7.39 38.92 -45.49
N THR A 210 7.99 37.87 -44.92
CA THR A 210 8.91 37.91 -43.79
C THR A 210 10.31 37.47 -44.15
N GLU A 211 10.72 37.52 -45.42
CA GLU A 211 12.06 37.13 -45.92
C GLU A 211 13.26 37.78 -45.21
N TYR A 212 12.99 38.72 -44.30
CA TYR A 212 13.97 39.43 -43.47
C TYR A 212 13.84 39.16 -41.96
N MET A 213 12.80 38.43 -41.53
CA MET A 213 12.57 38.08 -40.13
C MET A 213 13.16 36.72 -39.82
N ASN A 214 13.96 36.67 -38.77
CA ASN A 214 14.38 35.40 -38.21
C ASN A 214 13.19 34.75 -37.49
N LEU A 215 12.72 33.64 -38.07
CA LEU A 215 11.58 32.87 -37.61
C LEU A 215 12.00 31.45 -37.25
N SER A 216 11.47 30.94 -36.14
CA SER A 216 11.45 29.52 -35.84
C SER A 216 10.02 29.03 -35.72
N PHE A 217 9.80 27.75 -35.98
CA PHE A 217 8.46 27.21 -35.95
C PHE A 217 7.91 27.13 -34.52
N GLY A 218 6.63 27.49 -34.35
CA GLY A 218 5.94 27.40 -33.07
C GLY A 218 4.96 26.25 -33.04
N GLN A 219 3.89 26.35 -33.82
CA GLN A 219 2.80 25.37 -33.87
C GLN A 219 1.85 25.64 -35.04
N PHE A 220 1.16 24.60 -35.50
CA PHE A 220 -0.07 24.70 -36.28
C PHE A 220 -1.28 24.70 -35.33
N LYS A 221 -2.21 25.62 -35.51
CA LYS A 221 -3.47 25.66 -34.75
C LYS A 221 -4.54 26.34 -35.58
N ASP A 222 -5.64 25.64 -35.80
CA ASP A 222 -6.87 26.22 -36.31
C ASP A 222 -7.55 27.05 -35.20
N PHE A 223 -7.39 28.37 -35.28
CA PHE A 223 -7.94 29.36 -34.36
C PHE A 223 -9.36 29.77 -34.71
N ASN A 224 -9.70 29.74 -35.99
CA ASN A 224 -10.97 30.27 -36.50
C ASN A 224 -12.03 29.16 -36.72
N LYS A 225 -11.62 27.89 -36.60
CA LYS A 225 -12.41 26.67 -36.79
C LYS A 225 -12.92 26.48 -38.21
N ASP A 226 -12.18 26.95 -39.20
CA ASP A 226 -12.49 26.75 -40.62
C ASP A 226 -11.95 25.42 -41.18
N GLY A 227 -11.20 24.67 -40.37
CA GLY A 227 -10.60 23.39 -40.76
C GLY A 227 -9.20 23.52 -41.34
N VAL A 228 -8.69 24.74 -41.54
CA VAL A 228 -7.34 25.01 -42.04
C VAL A 228 -6.51 25.65 -40.92
N PRO A 229 -5.39 25.03 -40.50
CA PRO A 229 -4.62 25.55 -39.39
C PRO A 229 -3.87 26.84 -39.75
N GLU A 230 -3.87 27.81 -38.84
CA GLU A 230 -2.92 28.92 -38.87
C GLU A 230 -1.57 28.54 -38.25
N ILE A 231 -0.54 29.28 -38.64
CA ILE A 231 0.85 29.03 -38.28
C ILE A 231 1.29 30.09 -37.29
N ILE A 232 1.76 29.65 -36.13
CA ILE A 232 2.41 30.53 -35.16
C ILE A 232 3.92 30.38 -35.34
N ALA A 233 4.56 31.47 -35.72
CA ALA A 233 6.01 31.55 -35.74
C ALA A 233 6.51 32.27 -34.48
N GLN A 234 7.66 31.82 -33.99
CA GLN A 234 8.43 32.51 -32.97
C GLN A 234 9.52 33.33 -33.67
N SER A 235 9.96 34.41 -33.06
CA SER A 235 10.99 35.26 -33.67
C SER A 235 12.04 35.72 -32.67
N TYR A 236 13.24 35.92 -33.17
CA TYR A 236 14.36 36.46 -32.42
C TYR A 236 15.14 37.47 -33.25
N ALA A 237 15.55 38.57 -32.64
CA ALA A 237 16.31 39.62 -33.30
C ALA A 237 17.78 39.55 -32.87
N PRO A 238 18.70 39.00 -33.69
CA PRO A 238 20.12 39.02 -33.37
C PRO A 238 20.73 40.43 -33.43
N SER A 239 20.06 41.39 -34.08
CA SER A 239 20.50 42.78 -34.24
C SER A 239 21.84 42.91 -34.98
N ASN A 240 22.04 42.12 -36.04
CA ASN A 240 23.27 42.06 -36.84
C ASN A 240 23.19 42.88 -38.16
N ALA A 241 22.00 43.30 -38.60
CA ALA A 241 21.74 43.96 -39.88
C ALA A 241 20.75 45.14 -39.71
N THR A 242 21.18 46.36 -40.04
CA THR A 242 20.40 47.59 -39.79
C THR A 242 19.91 48.29 -41.06
N GLU A 243 20.12 47.71 -42.24
CA GLU A 243 20.02 48.43 -43.53
C GLU A 243 18.65 48.31 -44.24
N TYR A 244 17.63 47.75 -43.58
CA TYR A 244 16.34 47.45 -44.22
C TYR A 244 15.19 48.21 -43.55
N ASP A 245 14.29 48.79 -44.35
CA ASP A 245 13.16 49.59 -43.86
C ASP A 245 11.96 48.73 -43.41
N HIS A 246 11.90 47.46 -43.85
CA HIS A 246 10.83 46.51 -43.51
C HIS A 246 11.38 45.32 -42.71
N PHE A 247 10.75 45.05 -41.56
CA PHE A 247 11.07 43.93 -40.68
C PHE A 247 12.56 43.76 -40.32
N THR A 248 13.17 44.81 -39.77
CA THR A 248 14.59 44.81 -39.38
C THR A 248 14.94 43.66 -38.43
N ASP A 249 16.18 43.17 -38.49
CA ASP A 249 16.69 42.19 -37.52
C ASP A 249 17.04 42.78 -36.14
N THR A 250 16.80 44.09 -35.95
CA THR A 250 17.01 44.81 -34.69
C THR A 250 15.88 44.63 -33.68
N MET A 251 14.73 44.13 -34.12
CA MET A 251 13.55 43.92 -33.28
C MET A 251 12.84 42.62 -33.69
N SER A 252 12.27 41.91 -32.73
CA SER A 252 11.51 40.68 -32.97
C SER A 252 10.02 41.03 -33.12
N TYR A 253 9.22 40.11 -33.63
CA TYR A 253 7.80 40.35 -33.91
C TYR A 253 6.95 39.13 -33.57
N LEU A 254 5.76 39.38 -33.03
CA LEU A 254 4.70 38.38 -33.01
C LEU A 254 4.09 38.30 -34.40
N ALA A 255 4.33 37.20 -35.10
CA ALA A 255 3.81 36.94 -36.43
C ALA A 255 3.02 35.64 -36.45
N LEU A 256 1.75 35.74 -36.86
CA LEU A 256 0.88 34.60 -37.12
C LEU A 256 0.51 34.65 -38.61
N PHE A 257 0.56 33.49 -39.25
CA PHE A 257 0.29 33.35 -40.66
C PHE A 257 -0.95 32.50 -40.88
N ARG A 258 -1.71 32.87 -41.89
CA ARG A 258 -2.64 31.96 -42.53
C ARG A 258 -1.86 30.92 -43.33
N TYR A 259 -2.58 29.92 -43.82
CA TYR A 259 -2.04 28.84 -44.63
C TYR A 259 -1.32 29.29 -45.92
N ASP A 260 -1.77 30.40 -46.52
CA ASP A 260 -1.18 31.03 -47.71
C ASP A 260 0.08 31.85 -47.39
N LEU A 261 0.66 31.71 -46.20
CA LEU A 261 1.81 32.46 -45.68
C LEU A 261 1.59 33.98 -45.57
N GLN A 262 0.36 34.44 -45.69
CA GLN A 262 -0.02 35.82 -45.43
C GLN A 262 -0.30 36.03 -43.95
N PHE A 263 -0.05 37.24 -43.44
CA PHE A 263 -0.32 37.52 -42.04
C PHE A 263 -1.81 37.40 -41.69
N LEU A 264 -2.10 36.78 -40.55
CA LEU A 264 -3.45 36.76 -39.98
C LEU A 264 -3.85 38.16 -39.49
N PHE A 265 -2.90 38.92 -38.94
CA PHE A 265 -3.01 40.32 -38.58
C PHE A 265 -1.62 40.98 -38.64
N SER A 266 -1.57 42.32 -38.69
CA SER A 266 -0.30 43.06 -38.74
C SER A 266 0.67 42.63 -37.64
N PRO A 267 1.92 42.22 -37.94
CA PRO A 267 2.86 41.75 -36.94
C PRO A 267 3.08 42.77 -35.82
N ILE A 268 3.12 42.28 -34.58
CA ILE A 268 3.25 43.15 -33.41
C ILE A 268 4.72 43.18 -32.99
N PRO A 269 5.41 44.34 -33.08
CA PRO A 269 6.84 44.42 -32.82
C PRO A 269 7.14 44.36 -31.32
N ASN A 270 8.28 43.75 -31.00
CA ASN A 270 9.00 43.91 -29.75
C ASN A 270 10.17 44.87 -30.00
N PRO A 271 10.01 46.19 -29.77
CA PRO A 271 10.85 47.27 -30.33
C PRO A 271 12.24 47.38 -29.68
N HIS A 272 12.75 46.28 -29.14
CA HIS A 272 13.95 46.20 -28.34
C HIS A 272 15.03 45.40 -29.08
N ARG A 273 16.29 45.81 -28.94
CA ARG A 273 17.43 45.05 -29.48
C ARG A 273 17.64 43.76 -28.73
N PHE A 274 18.15 42.75 -29.44
CA PHE A 274 18.34 41.39 -28.91
C PHE A 274 17.03 40.80 -28.35
N SER A 275 15.89 41.17 -28.92
CA SER A 275 14.58 40.77 -28.42
C SER A 275 14.13 39.42 -28.96
N SER A 276 13.22 38.78 -28.24
CA SER A 276 12.53 37.56 -28.67
C SER A 276 11.03 37.66 -28.45
N VAL A 277 10.29 36.99 -29.30
CA VAL A 277 8.86 36.72 -29.12
C VAL A 277 8.62 35.22 -29.26
N GLN A 278 7.97 34.64 -28.27
CA GLN A 278 7.44 33.27 -28.33
C GLN A 278 5.92 33.31 -28.17
N ALA A 279 5.21 32.41 -28.84
CA ALA A 279 3.77 32.29 -28.68
C ALA A 279 3.30 30.84 -28.71
N ILE A 280 2.32 30.52 -27.86
CA ILE A 280 1.67 29.21 -27.77
C ILE A 280 0.14 29.38 -27.66
N SER A 281 -0.62 28.43 -28.18
CA SER A 281 -2.09 28.48 -28.21
C SER A 281 -2.65 28.06 -26.86
N SER A 282 -3.89 28.40 -26.54
CA SER A 282 -4.55 27.80 -25.37
C SER A 282 -5.30 26.53 -25.78
N PRO A 283 -4.97 25.34 -25.23
CA PRO A 283 -5.70 24.11 -25.57
C PRO A 283 -7.15 24.10 -25.06
N LYS A 284 -7.44 24.89 -24.00
CA LYS A 284 -8.75 24.95 -23.35
C LYS A 284 -9.63 26.09 -23.85
N HIS A 285 -9.03 27.07 -24.52
CA HIS A 285 -9.70 28.28 -24.96
C HIS A 285 -9.32 28.59 -26.39
N ASP A 286 -10.10 28.08 -27.34
CA ASP A 286 -9.81 28.21 -28.78
C ASP A 286 -9.71 29.67 -29.27
N SER A 287 -10.22 30.63 -28.51
CA SER A 287 -10.24 32.04 -28.88
C SER A 287 -9.02 32.85 -28.42
N ILE A 288 -8.02 32.23 -27.76
CA ILE A 288 -6.85 32.94 -27.24
C ILE A 288 -5.52 32.21 -27.47
N PHE A 289 -4.44 32.98 -27.40
CA PHE A 289 -3.07 32.47 -27.33
C PHE A 289 -2.23 33.33 -26.37
N TYR A 290 -1.14 32.75 -25.87
CA TYR A 290 -0.19 33.43 -24.98
C TYR A 290 1.02 33.84 -25.80
N ALA A 291 1.51 35.06 -25.61
CA ALA A 291 2.74 35.53 -26.23
C ALA A 291 3.66 36.17 -25.19
N LEU A 292 4.92 35.77 -25.21
CA LEU A 292 5.97 36.21 -24.32
C LEU A 292 6.96 37.06 -25.10
N PHE A 293 7.10 38.31 -24.68
CA PHE A 293 8.02 39.31 -25.22
C PHE A 293 9.14 39.52 -24.21
N PHE A 294 10.38 39.33 -24.64
CA PHE A 294 11.54 39.48 -23.74
C PHE A 294 12.79 39.96 -24.49
N SER A 295 13.79 40.40 -23.74
CA SER A 295 15.11 40.78 -24.24
C SER A 295 16.14 39.77 -23.77
N ARG A 296 17.08 39.40 -24.65
CA ARG A 296 18.23 38.52 -24.35
C ARG A 296 19.50 39.29 -23.98
N SER A 297 19.43 40.63 -23.93
CA SER A 297 20.57 41.47 -23.53
C SER A 297 20.41 41.98 -22.11
N VAL A 298 21.50 42.51 -21.53
CA VAL A 298 21.56 43.15 -20.19
C VAL A 298 20.75 44.46 -20.10
N SER A 299 19.81 44.67 -21.01
CA SER A 299 18.91 45.82 -21.01
C SER A 299 17.84 45.61 -19.94
N LYS A 300 17.56 46.64 -19.13
CA LYS A 300 16.49 46.66 -18.10
C LYS A 300 15.08 46.68 -18.72
N ILE A 301 14.90 45.93 -19.78
CA ILE A 301 13.66 45.86 -20.57
C ILE A 301 12.76 44.84 -19.90
N PRO A 302 11.50 45.18 -19.63
CA PRO A 302 10.59 44.29 -18.93
C PRO A 302 10.29 43.05 -19.77
N PHE A 303 10.23 41.89 -19.12
CA PHE A 303 9.56 40.73 -19.72
C PHE A 303 8.05 41.00 -19.70
N GLN A 304 7.36 40.71 -20.79
CA GLN A 304 5.92 40.90 -20.91
C GLN A 304 5.27 39.61 -21.39
N LEU A 305 4.37 39.06 -20.60
CA LEU A 305 3.50 37.98 -20.99
C LEU A 305 2.11 38.55 -21.28
N MET A 306 1.61 38.32 -22.47
CA MET A 306 0.31 38.82 -22.91
C MET A 306 -0.58 37.67 -23.36
N VAL A 307 -1.88 37.83 -23.12
CA VAL A 307 -2.92 36.98 -23.67
C VAL A 307 -3.57 37.73 -24.80
N PHE A 308 -3.53 37.16 -26.00
CA PHE A 308 -4.15 37.72 -27.19
C PHE A 308 -5.38 36.92 -27.57
N ASN A 309 -6.36 37.57 -28.19
CA ASN A 309 -7.40 36.86 -28.93
C ASN A 309 -6.97 36.58 -30.38
N THR A 310 -7.76 35.80 -31.10
CA THR A 310 -7.50 35.43 -32.51
C THR A 310 -7.43 36.61 -33.49
N LYS A 311 -7.83 37.82 -33.07
CA LYS A 311 -7.73 39.06 -33.86
C LYS A 311 -6.51 39.91 -33.50
N GLY A 312 -5.58 39.38 -32.70
CA GLY A 312 -4.38 40.11 -32.27
C GLY A 312 -4.64 41.21 -31.23
N LYS A 313 -5.81 41.23 -30.57
CA LYS A 313 -6.07 42.17 -29.47
C LYS A 313 -5.66 41.59 -28.12
N ILE A 314 -5.01 42.41 -27.30
CA ILE A 314 -4.64 42.07 -25.93
C ILE A 314 -5.91 41.91 -25.08
N VAL A 315 -6.07 40.74 -24.48
CA VAL A 315 -7.11 40.40 -23.50
C VAL A 315 -6.61 40.67 -22.09
N ASN A 316 -5.35 40.32 -21.82
CA ASN A 316 -4.71 40.49 -20.52
C ASN A 316 -3.19 40.57 -20.67
N GLN A 317 -2.48 41.13 -19.69
CA GLN A 317 -1.03 41.24 -19.74
C GLN A 317 -0.40 41.28 -18.34
N ARG A 318 0.84 40.81 -18.24
CA ARG A 318 1.70 40.85 -17.07
C ARG A 318 3.09 41.30 -17.50
N SER A 319 3.67 42.24 -16.77
CA SER A 319 5.01 42.78 -17.07
C SER A 319 5.88 42.78 -15.81
N TRP A 320 7.16 42.46 -15.98
CA TRP A 320 8.15 42.48 -14.90
C TRP A 320 9.30 43.41 -15.26
N SER A 321 9.37 44.57 -14.62
CA SER A 321 10.37 45.62 -14.90
C SER A 321 11.67 45.49 -14.10
N ASN A 322 11.65 44.73 -13.00
CA ASN A 322 12.77 44.59 -12.09
C ASN A 322 13.38 43.20 -12.31
N ILE A 323 14.23 43.08 -13.33
CA ILE A 323 14.91 41.84 -13.67
C ILE A 323 16.41 42.08 -13.55
N THR A 324 17.06 41.37 -12.62
CA THR A 324 18.46 41.60 -12.29
C THR A 324 19.44 41.04 -13.34
N SER A 325 19.06 39.99 -14.09
CA SER A 325 19.91 39.33 -15.12
C SER A 325 19.09 38.64 -16.24
N PRO A 326 18.35 39.39 -17.06
CA PRO A 326 17.43 38.84 -18.08
C PRO A 326 18.10 37.87 -19.06
N GLU A 327 19.35 38.12 -19.43
CA GLU A 327 20.15 37.31 -20.34
C GLU A 327 20.43 35.89 -19.83
N THR A 328 20.24 35.64 -18.53
CA THR A 328 20.46 34.33 -17.90
C THR A 328 19.18 33.55 -17.59
N MET A 329 18.02 34.20 -17.72
CA MET A 329 16.71 33.65 -17.31
C MET A 329 16.06 32.75 -18.36
N TYR A 330 16.44 32.84 -19.64
CA TYR A 330 15.95 32.01 -20.76
C TYR A 330 14.47 31.62 -20.64
N PRO A 331 13.55 32.60 -20.60
CA PRO A 331 12.14 32.29 -20.41
C PRO A 331 11.59 31.57 -21.64
N SER A 332 10.67 30.62 -21.44
CA SER A 332 10.04 29.90 -22.54
C SER A 332 8.59 29.52 -22.28
N LEU A 333 7.82 29.45 -23.35
CA LEU A 333 6.44 28.98 -23.35
C LEU A 333 6.37 27.57 -23.93
N LYS A 334 5.73 26.63 -23.20
CA LYS A 334 5.51 25.26 -23.67
C LYS A 334 4.16 24.73 -23.22
N HIS A 335 3.58 23.83 -24.00
CA HIS A 335 2.52 22.95 -23.51
C HIS A 335 3.14 21.78 -22.77
N VAL A 336 2.59 21.48 -21.60
CA VAL A 336 2.92 20.28 -20.84
C VAL A 336 1.61 19.56 -20.58
N ASN A 337 1.40 18.41 -21.23
CA ASN A 337 0.19 17.61 -21.04
C ASN A 337 -1.11 18.42 -21.23
N GLY A 338 -1.17 19.20 -22.31
CA GLY A 338 -2.32 20.06 -22.64
C GLY A 338 -2.49 21.30 -21.74
N THR A 339 -1.52 21.60 -20.86
CA THR A 339 -1.51 22.81 -20.05
C THR A 339 -0.43 23.78 -20.52
N PRO A 340 -0.77 25.02 -20.90
CA PRO A 340 0.24 26.02 -21.26
C PRO A 340 1.00 26.47 -20.00
N ARG A 341 2.32 26.48 -20.05
CA ARG A 341 3.19 26.89 -18.94
C ARG A 341 4.25 27.90 -19.37
N LEU A 342 4.60 28.80 -18.46
CA LEU A 342 5.75 29.69 -18.53
C LEU A 342 6.89 29.10 -17.70
N PHE A 343 8.02 28.83 -18.35
CA PHE A 343 9.25 28.38 -17.72
C PHE A 343 10.23 29.55 -17.61
N ILE A 344 10.82 29.75 -16.44
CA ILE A 344 11.89 30.72 -16.27
C ILE A 344 13.02 30.08 -15.46
N LYS A 345 14.21 30.03 -16.06
CA LYS A 345 15.39 29.38 -15.48
C LYS A 345 15.76 30.05 -14.16
N GLY A 346 15.95 29.21 -13.12
CA GLY A 346 16.31 29.68 -11.79
C GLY A 346 15.19 30.44 -11.07
N ILE A 347 13.95 30.40 -11.58
CA ILE A 347 12.75 30.96 -10.94
C ILE A 347 11.72 29.86 -10.69
N GLY A 348 11.29 29.17 -11.76
CA GLY A 348 10.30 28.11 -11.69
C GLY A 348 9.48 27.97 -12.98
N ASP A 349 8.49 27.09 -12.95
CA ASP A 349 7.46 26.94 -13.98
C ASP A 349 6.09 27.34 -13.45
N PHE A 350 5.26 27.93 -14.31
CA PHE A 350 3.97 28.49 -13.92
C PHE A 350 2.90 28.12 -14.94
N ALA A 351 1.84 27.44 -14.49
CA ALA A 351 0.68 27.19 -15.32
C ALA A 351 -0.03 28.51 -15.69
N LEU A 352 -0.40 28.64 -16.97
CA LEU A 352 -1.01 29.84 -17.50
C LEU A 352 -2.53 29.73 -17.53
N THR A 353 -3.19 30.74 -16.99
CA THR A 353 -4.64 30.97 -17.10
C THR A 353 -4.90 32.24 -17.91
N PRO A 354 -6.09 32.41 -18.54
CA PRO A 354 -6.39 33.64 -19.28
C PRO A 354 -6.31 34.92 -18.42
N ASP A 355 -6.58 34.80 -17.11
CA ASP A 355 -6.48 35.91 -16.16
C ASP A 355 -5.06 36.13 -15.61
N LEU A 356 -4.09 35.29 -16.02
CA LEU A 356 -2.67 35.35 -15.61
C LEU A 356 -2.46 35.35 -14.09
N LYS A 357 -3.41 34.79 -13.33
CA LYS A 357 -3.29 34.61 -11.88
C LYS A 357 -2.35 33.44 -11.56
N GLY A 358 -1.62 33.56 -10.45
CA GLY A 358 -0.64 32.55 -10.00
C GLY A 358 0.79 32.81 -10.49
N LEU A 359 1.00 33.82 -11.33
CA LEU A 359 2.33 34.29 -11.69
C LEU A 359 2.99 35.10 -10.56
N PRO A 360 4.31 35.04 -10.40
CA PRO A 360 5.02 35.75 -9.34
C PRO A 360 4.97 37.26 -9.56
N ASP A 361 4.98 38.02 -8.46
CA ASP A 361 5.01 39.48 -8.53
C ASP A 361 6.36 40.04 -8.99
N TYR A 362 7.46 39.34 -8.67
CA TYR A 362 8.83 39.73 -8.98
C TYR A 362 9.66 38.52 -9.46
N LEU A 363 10.65 38.77 -10.32
CA LEU A 363 11.52 37.75 -10.93
C LEU A 363 12.94 37.74 -10.34
N ASP A 364 13.10 37.92 -9.02
CA ASP A 364 14.43 38.13 -8.42
C ASP A 364 14.97 36.97 -7.57
N LYS A 365 14.16 35.95 -7.24
CA LYS A 365 14.61 34.74 -6.51
C LYS A 365 13.76 33.53 -6.86
N GLY A 366 14.35 32.50 -7.44
CA GLY A 366 13.70 31.20 -7.56
C GLY A 366 13.84 30.34 -6.33
N THR A 367 12.94 29.37 -6.27
CA THR A 367 12.89 28.29 -5.30
C THR A 367 13.73 27.07 -5.70
N SER A 368 14.36 27.06 -6.89
CA SER A 368 15.08 25.88 -7.41
C SER A 368 16.58 26.12 -7.67
N ASN A 369 17.40 25.17 -7.19
CA ASN A 369 18.86 25.14 -7.35
C ASN A 369 19.32 24.54 -8.70
N SER A 370 18.41 24.18 -9.62
CA SER A 370 18.76 23.61 -10.92
C SER A 370 18.69 24.66 -12.02
N GLY A 371 19.84 25.16 -12.45
CA GLY A 371 19.97 26.12 -13.56
C GLY A 371 19.70 25.55 -14.96
N ILE A 372 18.86 24.51 -15.09
CA ILE A 372 18.53 23.85 -16.36
C ILE A 372 17.00 23.78 -16.46
N PRO A 373 16.39 24.31 -17.53
CA PRO A 373 14.98 24.08 -17.80
C PRO A 373 14.75 22.57 -17.91
N PRO A 374 13.74 22.01 -17.24
CA PRO A 374 13.45 20.58 -17.35
C PRO A 374 13.17 20.21 -18.80
N LEU A 375 13.75 19.10 -19.23
CA LEU A 375 13.44 18.50 -20.53
C LEU A 375 12.15 17.69 -20.35
N LEU A 376 11.22 17.83 -21.29
CA LEU A 376 9.89 17.23 -21.21
C LEU A 376 9.69 16.30 -22.39
N TYR A 377 9.47 15.03 -22.10
CA TYR A 377 9.21 13.99 -23.08
C TYR A 377 8.34 12.89 -22.46
N ASP A 378 7.49 12.26 -23.26
CA ASP A 378 6.75 11.04 -22.90
C ASP A 378 7.70 9.82 -22.91
N PHE A 379 8.49 9.68 -21.85
CA PHE A 379 9.53 8.66 -21.78
C PHE A 379 8.94 7.24 -21.66
N ASN A 380 7.79 7.08 -20.99
CA ASN A 380 7.12 5.78 -20.83
C ASN A 380 6.06 5.47 -21.89
N LYS A 381 5.80 6.41 -22.82
CA LYS A 381 4.86 6.26 -23.95
C LYS A 381 3.42 6.10 -23.49
N ASP A 382 3.03 6.76 -22.40
CA ASP A 382 1.67 6.72 -21.87
C ASP A 382 0.80 7.91 -22.29
N GLY A 383 1.35 8.76 -23.17
CA GLY A 383 0.74 10.00 -23.66
C GLY A 383 0.91 11.18 -22.70
N TRP A 384 1.78 11.07 -21.70
CA TRP A 384 2.04 12.11 -20.70
C TRP A 384 3.54 12.42 -20.60
N ASP A 385 3.90 13.68 -20.83
CA ASP A 385 5.26 14.17 -20.71
C ASP A 385 5.75 14.08 -19.25
N GLU A 386 6.90 13.46 -19.06
CA GLU A 386 7.65 13.47 -17.81
C GLU A 386 8.80 14.48 -17.83
N TRP A 387 9.14 14.94 -16.63
CA TRP A 387 10.18 15.92 -16.40
C TRP A 387 11.52 15.22 -16.17
N PHE A 388 12.46 15.44 -17.07
CA PHE A 388 13.84 15.01 -16.91
C PHE A 388 14.68 16.11 -16.26
N LEU A 389 15.25 15.77 -15.11
CA LEU A 389 16.06 16.64 -14.27
C LEU A 389 17.43 15.99 -14.11
N TRP A 390 18.51 16.76 -14.26
CA TRP A 390 19.86 16.26 -14.06
C TRP A 390 20.72 17.26 -13.31
N ASN A 391 21.43 16.80 -12.28
CA ASN A 391 22.29 17.64 -11.45
C ASN A 391 23.68 17.91 -12.07
N ARG A 392 23.92 17.45 -13.32
CA ARG A 392 25.20 17.49 -14.06
C ARG A 392 26.35 16.69 -13.44
N LYS A 393 26.10 15.90 -12.42
CA LYS A 393 27.11 15.14 -11.68
C LYS A 393 26.78 13.66 -11.73
N ASP A 394 25.92 13.25 -10.82
CA ASP A 394 25.74 11.86 -10.41
C ASP A 394 24.27 11.49 -10.23
N GLU A 395 23.32 12.42 -10.37
CA GLU A 395 21.89 12.11 -10.20
C GLU A 395 21.05 12.62 -11.35
N ILE A 396 20.30 11.70 -11.96
CA ILE A 396 19.19 12.00 -12.86
C ILE A 396 17.90 11.71 -12.10
N SER A 397 16.92 12.60 -12.26
CA SER A 397 15.56 12.39 -11.78
C SER A 397 14.55 12.49 -12.91
N ILE A 398 13.60 11.56 -12.93
CA ILE A 398 12.40 11.63 -13.78
C ILE A 398 11.20 11.86 -12.87
N TYR A 399 10.49 12.96 -13.08
CA TYR A 399 9.25 13.27 -12.36
C TYR A 399 8.04 13.09 -13.28
N ASN A 400 7.13 12.21 -12.88
CA ASN A 400 5.85 11.99 -13.53
C ASN A 400 4.76 12.71 -12.74
N GLU A 401 4.25 13.80 -13.31
CA GLU A 401 3.21 14.64 -12.68
C GLU A 401 1.84 13.94 -12.60
N LYS A 402 1.53 13.04 -13.55
CA LYS A 402 0.24 12.31 -13.60
C LYS A 402 0.00 11.47 -12.35
N ASN A 403 1.06 10.91 -11.78
CA ASN A 403 1.00 10.06 -10.60
C ASN A 403 1.69 10.67 -9.36
N ASP A 404 2.23 11.89 -9.47
CA ASP A 404 3.06 12.54 -8.46
C ASP A 404 4.26 11.67 -8.00
N GLU A 405 4.97 11.08 -8.97
CA GLU A 405 6.06 10.13 -8.72
C GLU A 405 7.40 10.73 -9.17
N LEU A 406 8.34 10.88 -8.23
CA LEU A 406 9.73 11.27 -8.50
C LEU A 406 10.65 10.05 -8.38
N LEU A 407 11.36 9.72 -9.45
CA LEU A 407 12.38 8.67 -9.46
C LEU A 407 13.74 9.29 -9.65
N THR A 408 14.63 9.08 -8.68
CA THR A 408 16.04 9.50 -8.76
C THR A 408 16.95 8.27 -8.84
N PHE A 409 17.97 8.36 -9.68
CA PHE A 409 18.95 7.30 -9.89
C PHE A 409 20.32 7.85 -10.24
N GLU A 410 21.34 7.00 -10.09
CA GLU A 410 22.72 7.37 -10.39
C GLU A 410 22.89 7.61 -11.90
N SER A 411 23.48 8.74 -12.25
CA SER A 411 23.73 9.17 -13.63
C SER A 411 24.92 8.41 -14.22
N PRO A 412 24.73 7.56 -15.25
CA PRO A 412 25.85 6.98 -15.99
C PRO A 412 26.46 7.97 -17.00
N LEU A 413 25.85 9.15 -17.16
CA LEU A 413 26.30 10.17 -18.10
C LEU A 413 27.59 10.86 -17.61
N PRO A 414 28.49 11.29 -18.51
CA PRO A 414 29.71 11.99 -18.12
C PRO A 414 29.39 13.31 -17.41
N ARG A 415 30.12 13.61 -16.33
CA ARG A 415 29.94 14.81 -15.51
C ARG A 415 30.11 16.09 -16.33
N ASN A 416 29.29 17.11 -16.04
CA ASN A 416 29.28 18.43 -16.68
C ASN A 416 29.06 18.42 -18.20
N SER A 417 28.49 17.35 -18.75
CA SER A 417 28.10 17.29 -20.17
C SER A 417 26.97 18.26 -20.52
N SER A 418 26.84 18.61 -21.80
CA SER A 418 25.61 19.19 -22.35
C SER A 418 24.66 18.06 -22.67
N ILE A 419 23.39 18.10 -22.26
CA ILE A 419 22.40 17.08 -22.63
C ILE A 419 21.47 17.66 -23.69
N HIS A 420 21.39 16.94 -24.82
CA HIS A 420 20.31 17.06 -25.79
C HIS A 420 19.62 15.70 -25.88
N ILE A 421 18.29 15.69 -25.81
CA ILE A 421 17.50 14.46 -25.93
C ILE A 421 16.74 14.53 -27.24
N TYR A 422 16.87 13.50 -28.06
CA TYR A 422 16.18 13.36 -29.33
C TYR A 422 15.19 12.20 -29.24
N PRO A 423 13.94 12.37 -29.67
CA PRO A 423 13.02 11.25 -29.81
C PRO A 423 13.52 10.33 -30.93
N VAL A 424 13.44 9.04 -30.68
CA VAL A 424 13.69 7.99 -31.68
C VAL A 424 12.35 7.50 -32.18
N LEU A 425 12.05 7.73 -33.46
CA LEU A 425 10.72 7.56 -34.06
C LEU A 425 10.71 6.42 -35.08
N ASN A 426 9.75 5.50 -34.97
CA ASN A 426 9.44 4.49 -35.99
C ASN A 426 8.09 4.85 -36.64
N HIS A 427 8.07 5.16 -37.95
CA HIS A 427 6.86 5.59 -38.67
C HIS A 427 6.07 6.64 -37.86
N TYR A 428 6.76 7.70 -37.40
CA TYR A 428 6.23 8.77 -36.54
C TYR A 428 5.79 8.36 -35.12
N ARG A 429 5.96 7.09 -34.71
CA ARG A 429 5.70 6.61 -33.35
C ARG A 429 6.96 6.62 -32.49
N LEU A 430 6.87 7.15 -31.28
CA LEU A 430 7.98 7.20 -30.34
C LEU A 430 8.39 5.81 -29.84
N VAL A 431 9.61 5.39 -30.16
CA VAL A 431 10.19 4.10 -29.75
C VAL A 431 11.22 4.27 -28.64
N ASN A 432 12.02 5.32 -28.64
CA ASN A 432 13.02 5.52 -27.59
C ASN A 432 13.46 6.98 -27.49
N HIS A 433 14.43 7.27 -26.62
CA HIS A 433 15.09 8.58 -26.54
C HIS A 433 16.60 8.43 -26.63
N LEU A 434 17.24 9.26 -27.44
CA LEU A 434 18.69 9.33 -27.59
C LEU A 434 19.22 10.57 -26.87
N ILE A 435 20.09 10.36 -25.88
CA ILE A 435 20.81 11.40 -25.17
C ILE A 435 22.15 11.65 -25.86
N ASP A 436 22.34 12.85 -26.39
CA ASP A 436 23.65 13.38 -26.79
C ASP A 436 24.25 14.17 -25.65
N THR A 437 25.41 13.72 -25.17
CA THR A 437 26.15 14.36 -24.08
C THR A 437 27.22 15.33 -24.57
N GLY A 438 27.48 15.39 -25.88
CA GLY A 438 28.66 16.03 -26.43
C GLY A 438 29.96 15.29 -26.11
N TYR A 439 29.94 14.10 -25.50
CA TYR A 439 31.07 13.18 -25.37
C TYR A 439 30.75 11.76 -25.87
N GLY A 440 29.46 11.45 -26.03
CA GLY A 440 28.94 10.21 -26.56
C GLY A 440 27.41 10.24 -26.59
N TYR A 441 26.84 9.24 -27.26
CA TYR A 441 25.40 9.03 -27.36
C TYR A 441 24.97 7.93 -26.39
N PHE A 442 23.80 8.07 -25.78
CA PHE A 442 23.24 7.08 -24.86
C PHE A 442 21.75 6.87 -25.17
N LEU A 443 21.27 5.63 -25.12
CA LEU A 443 19.82 5.36 -25.22
C LEU A 443 19.21 5.41 -23.82
N LEU A 444 18.11 6.14 -23.67
CA LEU A 444 17.32 6.24 -22.45
C LEU A 444 16.00 5.48 -22.61
N SER A 445 15.88 4.36 -21.93
CA SER A 445 14.66 3.57 -21.82
C SER A 445 14.02 3.79 -20.44
N TYR A 446 12.76 4.24 -20.42
CA TYR A 446 11.95 4.34 -19.21
C TYR A 446 10.67 3.55 -19.44
N LYS A 447 10.43 2.51 -18.63
CA LYS A 447 9.28 1.63 -18.80
C LYS A 447 8.72 1.17 -17.47
N LYS A 448 7.43 0.85 -17.45
CA LYS A 448 6.79 0.27 -16.27
C LYS A 448 7.32 -1.14 -16.03
N ASN A 449 7.72 -1.44 -14.80
CA ASN A 449 8.21 -2.76 -14.43
C ASN A 449 7.03 -3.77 -14.39
N PRO A 450 7.01 -4.81 -15.23
CA PRO A 450 5.93 -5.79 -15.23
C PRO A 450 5.87 -6.61 -13.93
N TYR A 451 7.00 -6.79 -13.25
CA TYR A 451 7.09 -7.53 -12.00
C TYR A 451 6.63 -6.74 -10.78
N TYR A 452 6.38 -5.44 -10.89
CA TYR A 452 5.91 -4.63 -9.76
C TYR A 452 4.65 -5.19 -9.11
N PHE A 453 3.72 -5.74 -9.91
CA PHE A 453 2.49 -6.34 -9.38
C PHE A 453 2.72 -7.61 -8.55
N THR A 454 3.88 -8.27 -8.67
CA THR A 454 4.23 -9.42 -7.85
C THR A 454 4.41 -9.05 -6.37
N LEU A 455 4.70 -7.78 -6.05
CA LEU A 455 4.75 -7.29 -4.67
C LEU A 455 3.40 -7.46 -3.95
N TYR A 456 2.29 -7.21 -4.62
CA TYR A 456 0.96 -7.42 -4.03
C TYR A 456 0.71 -8.90 -3.70
N LEU A 457 1.23 -9.82 -4.52
CA LEU A 457 1.17 -11.25 -4.23
C LEU A 457 2.03 -11.60 -3.00
N ILE A 458 3.22 -11.00 -2.87
CA ILE A 458 4.08 -11.19 -1.69
C ILE A 458 3.39 -10.66 -0.43
N TYR A 459 2.77 -9.48 -0.47
CA TYR A 459 2.00 -8.94 0.65
C TYR A 459 0.77 -9.80 0.98
N ALA A 460 0.05 -10.31 -0.01
CA ALA A 460 -1.05 -11.24 0.20
C ALA A 460 -0.58 -12.57 0.85
N LEU A 461 0.56 -13.10 0.41
CA LEU A 461 1.14 -14.34 0.94
C LEU A 461 1.64 -14.15 2.38
N THR A 462 2.30 -13.03 2.68
CA THR A 462 2.73 -12.71 4.06
C THR A 462 1.53 -12.54 4.99
N PHE A 463 0.45 -11.91 4.52
CA PHE A 463 -0.81 -11.80 5.27
C PHE A 463 -1.43 -13.18 5.54
N ALA A 464 -1.54 -14.01 4.52
CA ALA A 464 -2.14 -15.34 4.63
C ALA A 464 -1.35 -16.25 5.57
N THR A 465 -0.03 -16.29 5.42
CA THR A 465 0.87 -17.13 6.23
C THR A 465 0.91 -16.69 7.68
N SER A 466 1.05 -15.39 7.96
CA SER A 466 1.03 -14.86 9.34
C SER A 466 -0.32 -15.07 10.02
N SER A 467 -1.42 -14.81 9.33
CA SER A 467 -2.78 -15.07 9.84
C SER A 467 -2.99 -16.55 10.17
N LEU A 468 -2.57 -17.44 9.26
CA LEU A 468 -2.71 -18.88 9.45
C LEU A 468 -1.87 -19.40 10.63
N LEU A 469 -0.63 -18.93 10.77
CA LEU A 469 0.24 -19.26 11.90
C LEU A 469 -0.41 -18.85 13.24
N ILE A 470 -0.91 -17.63 13.33
CA ILE A 470 -1.54 -17.10 14.56
C ILE A 470 -2.85 -17.82 14.86
N PHE A 471 -3.64 -18.15 13.83
CA PHE A 471 -4.84 -18.95 13.99
C PHE A 471 -4.53 -20.32 14.62
N PHE A 472 -3.53 -21.03 14.11
CA PHE A 472 -3.11 -22.32 14.68
C PHE A 472 -2.61 -22.18 16.12
N LEU A 473 -1.82 -21.15 16.43
CA LEU A 473 -1.36 -20.90 17.81
C LEU A 473 -2.54 -20.69 18.77
N LEU A 474 -3.52 -19.86 18.39
CA LEU A 474 -4.72 -19.62 19.20
C LEU A 474 -5.59 -20.88 19.34
N TYR A 475 -5.73 -21.66 18.26
CA TYR A 475 -6.46 -22.92 18.25
C TYR A 475 -5.84 -23.94 19.23
N PHE A 476 -4.54 -24.16 19.16
CA PHE A 476 -3.84 -25.10 20.05
C PHE A 476 -3.86 -24.64 21.50
N GLN A 477 -3.74 -23.33 21.78
CA GLN A 477 -3.87 -22.81 23.14
C GLN A 477 -5.26 -23.10 23.72
N ARG A 478 -6.32 -22.85 22.96
CA ARG A 478 -7.70 -23.15 23.42
C ARG A 478 -7.90 -24.63 23.68
N LYS A 479 -7.44 -25.50 22.78
CA LYS A 479 -7.54 -26.94 22.95
C LYS A 479 -6.84 -27.42 24.22
N ARG A 480 -5.63 -26.92 24.51
CA ARG A 480 -4.89 -27.25 25.76
C ARG A 480 -5.63 -26.79 27.02
N ILE A 481 -6.25 -25.62 26.98
CA ILE A 481 -7.04 -25.10 28.11
C ILE A 481 -8.25 -26.01 28.35
N GLU A 482 -8.95 -26.41 27.30
CA GLU A 482 -10.11 -27.30 27.39
C GLU A 482 -9.74 -28.70 27.92
N GLU A 483 -8.67 -29.30 27.40
CA GLU A 483 -8.15 -30.59 27.87
C GLU A 483 -7.75 -30.52 29.35
N ARG A 484 -7.10 -29.44 29.78
CA ARG A 484 -6.74 -29.21 31.18
C ARG A 484 -7.98 -29.12 32.06
N LEU A 485 -8.98 -28.33 31.67
CA LEU A 485 -10.23 -28.19 32.41
C LEU A 485 -10.99 -29.51 32.53
N ASN A 486 -11.01 -30.32 31.46
CA ASN A 486 -11.64 -31.63 31.49
C ASN A 486 -10.90 -32.61 32.42
N THR A 487 -9.56 -32.61 32.36
CA THR A 487 -8.71 -33.43 33.24
C THR A 487 -8.90 -33.05 34.71
N GLU A 488 -8.94 -31.75 35.02
CA GLU A 488 -9.17 -31.25 36.38
C GLU A 488 -10.54 -31.68 36.92
N LYS A 489 -11.59 -31.68 36.08
CA LYS A 489 -12.92 -32.20 36.45
C LYS A 489 -12.91 -33.70 36.74
N GLN A 490 -12.30 -34.50 35.85
CA GLN A 490 -12.21 -35.95 36.04
C GLN A 490 -11.43 -36.32 37.30
N LEU A 491 -10.33 -35.61 37.59
CA LEU A 491 -9.58 -35.80 38.82
C LEU A 491 -10.43 -35.53 40.06
N ALA A 492 -11.24 -34.47 40.05
CA ALA A 492 -12.15 -34.17 41.16
C ALA A 492 -13.17 -35.30 41.37
N GLU A 493 -13.80 -35.80 40.31
CA GLU A 493 -14.77 -36.89 40.38
C GLU A 493 -14.15 -38.19 40.92
N LEU A 494 -12.93 -38.52 40.49
CA LEU A 494 -12.21 -39.70 40.98
C LEU A 494 -11.87 -39.58 42.47
N GLN A 495 -11.43 -38.40 42.93
CA GLN A 495 -11.16 -38.13 44.34
C GLN A 495 -12.42 -38.33 45.20
N PHE A 496 -13.56 -37.79 44.76
CA PHE A 496 -14.83 -38.01 45.47
C PHE A 496 -15.27 -39.46 45.50
N ASN A 497 -15.16 -40.19 44.38
CA ASN A 497 -15.53 -41.60 44.32
C ASN A 497 -14.65 -42.49 45.21
N ALA A 498 -13.35 -42.20 45.30
CA ALA A 498 -12.43 -42.92 46.16
C ALA A 498 -12.79 -42.78 47.65
N VAL A 499 -13.03 -41.55 48.11
CA VAL A 499 -13.41 -41.28 49.51
C VAL A 499 -14.81 -41.82 49.82
N LYS A 500 -15.76 -41.68 48.89
CA LYS A 500 -17.14 -42.21 49.03
C LYS A 500 -17.16 -43.72 49.26
N ASN A 501 -16.39 -44.49 48.49
CA ASN A 501 -16.39 -45.95 48.63
C ASN A 501 -15.91 -46.43 50.01
N GLN A 502 -15.09 -45.63 50.71
CA GLN A 502 -14.64 -45.93 52.07
C GLN A 502 -15.68 -45.57 53.14
N LEU A 503 -16.64 -44.70 52.84
CA LEU A 503 -17.74 -44.30 53.75
C LEU A 503 -18.93 -45.29 53.73
N ASN A 504 -18.95 -46.26 52.82
CA ASN A 504 -20.04 -47.24 52.73
C ASN A 504 -20.02 -48.19 53.94
N PRO A 505 -21.08 -48.22 54.76
CA PRO A 505 -20.95 -48.79 56.09
C PRO A 505 -21.15 -50.31 56.14
N HIS A 506 -20.20 -51.00 56.77
CA HIS A 506 -20.29 -52.41 57.16
C HIS A 506 -21.48 -52.71 58.11
N PHE A 507 -22.09 -51.69 58.75
CA PHE A 507 -23.21 -51.91 59.67
C PHE A 507 -24.44 -52.51 58.98
N LEU A 508 -24.65 -52.26 57.69
CA LEU A 508 -25.78 -52.81 56.92
C LEU A 508 -25.73 -54.34 56.85
N PHE A 509 -24.52 -54.92 56.74
CA PHE A 509 -24.31 -56.36 56.75
C PHE A 509 -24.47 -56.95 58.15
N ASN A 510 -24.02 -56.23 59.20
CA ASN A 510 -24.20 -56.65 60.60
C ASN A 510 -25.67 -56.68 61.04
N ALA A 511 -26.52 -55.83 60.45
CA ALA A 511 -27.96 -55.83 60.70
C ALA A 511 -28.61 -57.16 60.25
N LEU A 512 -28.17 -57.75 59.12
CA LEU A 512 -28.68 -59.04 58.66
C LEU A 512 -28.40 -60.18 59.64
N ASN A 513 -27.21 -60.20 60.25
CA ASN A 513 -26.88 -61.17 61.31
C ASN A 513 -27.78 -61.00 62.55
N SER A 514 -28.19 -59.77 62.85
CA SER A 514 -29.08 -59.48 63.97
C SER A 514 -30.53 -59.94 63.68
N VAL A 515 -30.98 -59.84 62.43
CA VAL A 515 -32.27 -60.43 61.99
C VAL A 515 -32.25 -61.95 62.15
N ALA A 516 -31.18 -62.62 61.70
CA ALA A 516 -31.05 -64.07 61.83
C ALA A 516 -31.14 -64.53 63.30
N TYR A 517 -30.50 -63.79 64.22
CA TYR A 517 -30.59 -64.05 65.66
C TYR A 517 -32.01 -63.86 66.22
N MET A 518 -32.73 -62.79 65.83
CA MET A 518 -34.10 -62.53 66.29
C MET A 518 -35.11 -63.57 65.80
N ILE A 519 -34.93 -64.10 64.60
CA ILE A 519 -35.72 -65.21 64.05
C ILE A 519 -35.50 -66.47 64.92
N ASN A 520 -34.26 -66.74 65.31
CA ASN A 520 -33.91 -67.90 66.14
C ASN A 520 -34.47 -67.80 67.59
N GLU A 521 -34.62 -66.60 68.14
CA GLU A 521 -35.30 -66.37 69.43
C GLU A 521 -36.84 -66.38 69.35
N GLY A 522 -37.44 -66.66 68.18
CA GLY A 522 -38.90 -66.73 68.02
C GLY A 522 -39.62 -65.38 67.95
N LYS A 523 -38.89 -64.26 67.88
CA LYS A 523 -39.44 -62.89 67.89
C LYS A 523 -39.80 -62.41 66.47
N LYS A 524 -40.74 -63.11 65.83
CA LYS A 524 -41.09 -62.92 64.41
C LYS A 524 -41.47 -61.48 64.03
N GLN A 525 -42.30 -60.81 64.82
CA GLN A 525 -42.73 -59.43 64.52
C GLN A 525 -41.56 -58.43 64.59
N GLN A 526 -40.74 -58.52 65.64
CA GLN A 526 -39.56 -57.64 65.80
C GLN A 526 -38.52 -57.87 64.69
N ALA A 527 -38.33 -59.12 64.27
CA ALA A 527 -37.45 -59.44 63.14
C ALA A 527 -37.96 -58.83 61.82
N TYR A 528 -39.29 -58.85 61.59
CA TYR A 528 -39.92 -58.25 60.41
C TYR A 528 -39.75 -56.71 60.39
N ASP A 529 -40.05 -56.04 61.51
CA ASP A 529 -39.93 -54.58 61.61
C ASP A 529 -38.47 -54.14 61.41
N PHE A 530 -37.53 -54.88 62.00
CA PHE A 530 -36.10 -54.63 61.84
C PHE A 530 -35.62 -54.86 60.40
N LEU A 531 -36.08 -55.92 59.73
CA LEU A 531 -35.78 -56.18 58.32
C LEU A 531 -36.35 -55.09 57.41
N SER A 532 -37.54 -54.58 57.72
CA SER A 532 -38.20 -53.49 56.99
C SER A 532 -37.41 -52.18 57.09
N ILE A 533 -36.94 -51.80 58.28
CA ILE A 533 -36.07 -50.63 58.48
C ILE A 533 -34.73 -50.83 57.75
N ASN A 534 -34.10 -52.00 57.89
CA ASN A 534 -32.82 -52.29 57.23
C ASN A 534 -32.93 -52.25 55.69
N SER A 535 -34.01 -52.80 55.13
CA SER A 535 -34.27 -52.76 53.68
C SER A 535 -34.44 -51.33 53.16
N ARG A 536 -35.15 -50.46 53.91
CA ARG A 536 -35.26 -49.04 53.57
C ARG A 536 -33.91 -48.32 53.62
N MET A 537 -33.07 -48.63 54.61
CA MET A 537 -31.72 -48.05 54.70
C MET A 537 -30.82 -48.49 53.53
N ILE A 538 -30.84 -49.78 53.16
CA ILE A 538 -30.10 -50.30 52.00
C ILE A 538 -30.58 -49.63 50.70
N GLN A 539 -31.90 -49.54 50.51
CA GLN A 539 -32.48 -48.87 49.33
C GLN A 539 -32.07 -47.39 49.25
N ARG A 540 -32.03 -46.65 50.36
CA ARG A 540 -31.56 -45.26 50.37
C ARG A 540 -30.08 -45.12 50.02
N VAL A 541 -29.22 -46.00 50.55
CA VAL A 541 -27.79 -46.01 50.20
C VAL A 541 -27.57 -46.31 48.72
N MET A 542 -28.36 -47.22 48.13
CA MET A 542 -28.27 -47.53 46.70
C MET A 542 -28.83 -46.41 45.82
N ARG A 543 -30.01 -45.86 46.16
CA ARG A 543 -30.68 -44.80 45.40
C ARG A 543 -29.79 -43.58 45.23
N ASP A 544 -29.10 -43.20 46.30
CA ASP A 544 -28.29 -42.00 46.29
C ASP A 544 -26.80 -42.32 46.04
N SER A 545 -26.46 -43.51 45.53
CA SER A 545 -25.05 -43.95 45.37
C SER A 545 -24.17 -43.01 44.53
N LYS A 546 -24.76 -42.18 43.66
CA LYS A 546 -24.03 -41.23 42.78
C LYS A 546 -23.87 -39.83 43.35
N GLU A 547 -24.72 -39.43 44.30
CA GLU A 547 -24.71 -38.08 44.86
C GLU A 547 -23.74 -37.98 46.05
N VAL A 548 -23.05 -36.84 46.22
CA VAL A 548 -22.14 -36.59 47.36
C VAL A 548 -22.81 -35.74 48.47
N LYS A 549 -23.97 -35.16 48.17
CA LYS A 549 -24.81 -34.39 49.08
C LYS A 549 -26.23 -34.94 49.12
N ARG A 550 -26.96 -34.68 50.19
CA ARG A 550 -28.39 -35.00 50.30
C ARG A 550 -29.13 -33.93 51.10
N PRO A 551 -30.44 -33.76 50.92
CA PRO A 551 -31.24 -32.91 51.78
C PRO A 551 -31.05 -33.29 53.26
N LEU A 552 -31.02 -32.29 54.13
CA LEU A 552 -30.90 -32.48 55.57
C LEU A 552 -32.01 -33.37 56.14
N THR A 553 -33.22 -33.32 55.58
CA THR A 553 -34.31 -34.27 55.88
C THR A 553 -33.86 -35.72 55.78
N ASP A 554 -33.14 -36.05 54.72
CA ASP A 554 -32.77 -37.42 54.37
C ASP A 554 -31.59 -37.88 55.25
N GLU A 555 -30.68 -36.97 55.58
CA GLU A 555 -29.61 -37.19 56.56
C GLU A 555 -30.16 -37.47 57.96
N ILE A 556 -31.12 -36.69 58.41
CA ILE A 556 -31.79 -36.87 59.70
C ILE A 556 -32.55 -38.19 59.72
N GLN A 557 -33.38 -38.46 58.70
CA GLN A 557 -34.17 -39.68 58.66
C GLN A 557 -33.29 -40.93 58.59
N PHE A 558 -32.19 -40.88 57.83
CA PHE A 558 -31.21 -41.96 57.81
C PHE A 558 -30.58 -42.20 59.18
N THR A 559 -30.24 -41.13 59.90
CA THR A 559 -29.67 -41.22 61.25
C THR A 559 -30.69 -41.78 62.26
N LYS A 560 -31.96 -41.39 62.17
CA LYS A 560 -33.04 -41.92 63.02
C LYS A 560 -33.33 -43.39 62.76
N ASP A 561 -33.34 -43.81 61.50
CA ASP A 561 -33.52 -45.22 61.12
C ASP A 561 -32.36 -46.07 61.69
N TYR A 562 -31.12 -45.57 61.60
CA TYR A 562 -29.96 -46.19 62.22
C TYR A 562 -30.11 -46.32 63.76
N LEU A 563 -30.50 -45.23 64.43
CA LEU A 563 -30.68 -45.24 65.89
C LEU A 563 -31.75 -46.24 66.32
N SER A 564 -32.85 -46.34 65.59
CA SER A 564 -33.93 -47.30 65.83
C SER A 564 -33.41 -48.75 65.76
N ILE A 565 -32.59 -49.06 64.74
CA ILE A 565 -31.91 -50.37 64.61
C ILE A 565 -31.01 -50.63 65.83
N GLN A 566 -30.20 -49.65 66.24
CA GLN A 566 -29.28 -49.84 67.37
C GLN A 566 -30.02 -49.97 68.71
N GLN A 567 -31.11 -49.24 68.93
CA GLN A 567 -31.92 -49.37 70.15
C GLN A 567 -32.47 -50.79 70.30
N HIS A 568 -32.98 -51.39 69.20
CA HIS A 568 -33.42 -52.79 69.20
C HIS A 568 -32.27 -53.76 69.52
N ARG A 569 -31.08 -53.54 68.95
CA ARG A 569 -29.91 -54.40 69.18
C ARG A 569 -29.41 -54.33 70.63
N PHE A 570 -29.44 -53.15 71.24
CA PHE A 570 -28.92 -52.91 72.57
C PHE A 570 -29.96 -53.02 73.69
N LYS A 571 -31.18 -53.53 73.42
CA LYS A 571 -32.23 -53.84 74.42
C LYS A 571 -32.41 -52.72 75.47
N ASP A 572 -32.62 -51.49 75.01
CA ASP A 572 -32.86 -50.29 75.83
C ASP A 572 -31.71 -49.81 76.73
N ARG A 573 -30.46 -50.23 76.46
CA ARG A 573 -29.26 -49.74 77.19
C ARG A 573 -28.98 -48.25 77.04
N PHE A 574 -29.53 -47.62 75.99
CA PHE A 574 -29.41 -46.19 75.77
C PHE A 574 -30.72 -45.57 75.24
N CYS A 575 -30.97 -44.32 75.62
CA CYS A 575 -32.00 -43.45 75.05
C CYS A 575 -31.37 -42.45 74.10
N ASN A 576 -32.15 -41.95 73.14
CA ASN A 576 -31.73 -40.82 72.32
C ASN A 576 -32.77 -39.70 72.34
N GLU A 577 -32.28 -38.47 72.33
CA GLU A 577 -33.06 -37.24 72.19
C GLU A 577 -32.62 -36.57 70.89
N PHE A 578 -33.58 -36.32 69.98
CA PHE A 578 -33.30 -35.73 68.67
C PHE A 578 -34.16 -34.47 68.51
N GLU A 579 -33.54 -33.32 68.75
CA GLU A 579 -34.20 -32.01 68.75
C GLU A 579 -33.73 -31.18 67.56
N ILE A 580 -34.69 -30.57 66.86
CA ILE A 580 -34.45 -29.74 65.67
C ILE A 580 -35.15 -28.41 65.90
N ASP A 581 -34.39 -27.33 65.83
CA ASP A 581 -34.95 -25.98 65.90
C ASP A 581 -35.91 -25.73 64.72
N PRO A 582 -37.13 -25.20 64.94
CA PRO A 582 -38.11 -24.95 63.88
C PRO A 582 -37.62 -24.05 62.74
N GLN A 583 -36.57 -23.26 62.95
CA GLN A 583 -36.01 -22.34 61.95
C GLN A 583 -34.99 -22.99 61.02
N VAL A 584 -34.68 -24.27 61.19
CA VAL A 584 -33.74 -25.01 60.32
C VAL A 584 -34.36 -25.29 58.94
N ASP A 585 -33.70 -24.87 57.85
CA ASP A 585 -34.13 -25.27 56.49
C ASP A 585 -33.75 -26.74 56.23
N LEU A 586 -34.75 -27.59 56.36
CA LEU A 586 -34.65 -29.03 56.15
C LEU A 586 -34.29 -29.43 54.70
N ARG A 587 -34.47 -28.55 53.71
CA ARG A 587 -34.11 -28.81 52.31
C ARG A 587 -32.64 -28.53 52.01
N LEU A 588 -31.91 -27.92 52.95
CA LEU A 588 -30.48 -27.64 52.79
C LEU A 588 -29.74 -28.91 52.41
N GLU A 589 -28.98 -28.87 51.31
CA GLU A 589 -28.13 -29.99 50.94
C GLU A 589 -26.90 -30.01 51.84
N VAL A 590 -26.72 -31.14 52.53
CA VAL A 590 -25.59 -31.38 53.42
C VAL A 590 -24.72 -32.51 52.89
N PRO A 591 -23.41 -32.55 53.22
CA PRO A 591 -22.57 -33.68 52.90
C PRO A 591 -23.18 -34.96 53.46
N LYS A 592 -23.21 -36.04 52.67
CA LYS A 592 -23.77 -37.30 53.15
C LYS A 592 -23.00 -37.85 54.34
N MET A 593 -23.73 -38.53 55.21
CA MET A 593 -23.23 -39.17 56.43
C MET A 593 -22.70 -38.18 57.48
N CYS A 594 -22.86 -36.86 57.29
CA CYS A 594 -22.25 -35.87 58.16
C CYS A 594 -22.76 -35.91 59.61
N ILE A 595 -24.01 -36.35 59.83
CA ILE A 595 -24.57 -36.57 61.16
C ILE A 595 -24.36 -38.03 61.55
N HIS A 596 -24.65 -38.94 60.62
CA HIS A 596 -24.59 -40.37 60.86
C HIS A 596 -23.22 -40.85 61.37
N THR A 597 -22.10 -40.41 60.78
CA THR A 597 -20.75 -40.85 61.18
C THR A 597 -20.46 -40.58 62.65
N TYR A 598 -20.85 -39.41 63.17
CA TYR A 598 -20.61 -39.08 64.57
C TYR A 598 -21.58 -39.79 65.51
N VAL A 599 -22.84 -39.98 65.10
CA VAL A 599 -23.82 -40.80 65.83
C VAL A 599 -23.38 -42.27 65.89
N GLU A 600 -22.88 -42.83 64.78
CA GLU A 600 -22.34 -44.18 64.72
C GLU A 600 -21.16 -44.34 65.69
N ASN A 601 -20.24 -43.38 65.73
CA ASN A 601 -19.12 -43.37 66.66
C ASN A 601 -19.58 -43.33 68.12
N ALA A 602 -20.57 -42.49 68.45
CA ALA A 602 -21.13 -42.41 69.80
C ALA A 602 -21.75 -43.74 70.26
N ILE A 603 -22.48 -44.43 69.38
CA ILE A 603 -23.07 -45.75 69.70
C ILE A 603 -21.99 -46.84 69.80
N LYS A 604 -21.09 -46.94 68.81
CA LYS A 604 -20.08 -48.01 68.74
C LYS A 604 -19.05 -47.93 69.85
N HIS A 605 -18.56 -46.72 70.15
CA HIS A 605 -17.46 -46.51 71.08
C HIS A 605 -17.95 -45.97 72.42
N GLY A 606 -18.89 -45.02 72.43
CA GLY A 606 -19.41 -44.40 73.66
C GLY A 606 -20.17 -45.39 74.55
N PHE A 607 -21.01 -46.27 73.96
CA PHE A 607 -21.87 -47.19 74.71
C PHE A 607 -21.44 -48.67 74.71
N ARG A 608 -20.22 -48.99 74.24
CA ARG A 608 -19.76 -50.39 74.07
C ARG A 608 -19.90 -51.25 75.34
N ASN A 609 -19.63 -50.67 76.51
CA ASN A 609 -19.68 -51.35 77.82
C ASN A 609 -20.77 -50.82 78.76
N THR A 610 -21.67 -49.97 78.27
CA THR A 610 -22.74 -49.40 79.09
C THR A 610 -23.80 -50.46 79.39
N LYS A 611 -23.98 -50.80 80.67
CA LYS A 611 -24.97 -51.80 81.11
C LYS A 611 -26.40 -51.25 81.14
N SER A 612 -26.57 -49.95 81.44
CA SER A 612 -27.84 -49.21 81.41
C SER A 612 -27.58 -47.70 81.53
N GLY A 613 -28.51 -46.85 81.08
CA GLY A 613 -28.48 -45.39 81.30
C GLY A 613 -27.67 -44.56 80.29
N GLY A 614 -27.36 -45.11 79.10
CA GLY A 614 -26.77 -44.32 78.02
C GLY A 614 -27.75 -43.26 77.50
N LEU A 615 -27.25 -42.08 77.14
CA LEU A 615 -28.03 -40.97 76.60
C LEU A 615 -27.26 -40.32 75.46
N LEU A 616 -27.83 -40.33 74.27
CA LEU A 616 -27.33 -39.62 73.10
C LEU A 616 -28.25 -38.44 72.79
N LYS A 617 -27.72 -37.23 72.77
CA LYS A 617 -28.47 -36.03 72.37
C LYS A 617 -27.95 -35.53 71.04
N VAL A 618 -28.86 -35.28 70.09
CA VAL A 618 -28.58 -34.62 68.81
C VAL A 618 -29.43 -33.37 68.74
N TYR A 619 -28.77 -32.22 68.65
CA TYR A 619 -29.44 -30.92 68.56
C TYR A 619 -29.02 -30.19 67.28
N ILE A 620 -29.98 -29.80 66.44
CA ILE A 620 -29.74 -29.11 65.17
C ILE A 620 -30.30 -27.70 65.25
N THR A 621 -29.45 -26.71 64.98
CA THR A 621 -29.77 -25.27 65.05
C THR A 621 -29.44 -24.57 63.72
N PRO A 622 -30.18 -23.52 63.36
CA PRO A 622 -29.91 -22.76 62.14
C PRO A 622 -28.61 -21.98 62.26
N LEU A 623 -27.94 -21.78 61.12
CA LEU A 623 -26.78 -20.92 60.98
C LEU A 623 -26.95 -20.08 59.70
N VAL A 624 -26.28 -18.94 59.57
CA VAL A 624 -26.36 -18.13 58.35
C VAL A 624 -25.91 -18.97 57.14
N ASN A 625 -26.82 -19.17 56.19
CA ASN A 625 -26.64 -20.05 55.02
C ASN A 625 -26.15 -21.46 55.38
N GLY A 626 -26.61 -22.03 56.50
CA GLY A 626 -26.08 -23.30 56.99
C GLY A 626 -26.80 -23.88 58.21
N ILE A 627 -26.17 -24.87 58.83
CA ILE A 627 -26.62 -25.51 60.07
C ILE A 627 -25.47 -25.71 61.06
N SER A 628 -25.82 -25.80 62.34
CA SER A 628 -24.95 -26.26 63.41
C SER A 628 -25.59 -27.47 64.10
N VAL A 629 -24.86 -28.59 64.14
CA VAL A 629 -25.29 -29.86 64.72
C VAL A 629 -24.42 -30.15 65.94
N SER A 630 -25.04 -30.33 67.10
CA SER A 630 -24.38 -30.80 68.32
C SER A 630 -24.79 -32.23 68.61
N ILE A 631 -23.81 -33.13 68.78
CA ILE A 631 -24.02 -34.54 69.11
C ILE A 631 -23.26 -34.81 70.39
N SER A 632 -23.95 -35.18 71.47
CA SER A 632 -23.32 -35.48 72.75
C SER A 632 -23.79 -36.81 73.32
N ASP A 633 -22.85 -37.61 73.84
CA ASP A 633 -23.13 -38.84 74.57
C ASP A 633 -22.61 -38.75 76.01
N ASN A 634 -23.20 -39.52 76.93
CA ASN A 634 -22.73 -39.70 78.30
C ASN A 634 -21.90 -40.99 78.49
N GLY A 635 -21.23 -41.46 77.42
CA GLY A 635 -20.49 -42.72 77.39
C GLY A 635 -19.21 -42.73 78.23
N MET A 636 -18.31 -43.68 77.93
CA MET A 636 -17.06 -43.87 78.68
C MET A 636 -15.96 -42.84 78.38
N GLY A 637 -16.14 -42.04 77.33
CA GLY A 637 -15.22 -40.95 76.97
C GLY A 637 -14.05 -41.40 76.12
N ARG A 638 -13.39 -40.44 75.45
CA ARG A 638 -12.39 -40.75 74.40
C ARG A 638 -11.15 -41.46 74.93
N LYS A 639 -10.66 -41.09 76.12
CA LYS A 639 -9.45 -41.70 76.71
C LYS A 639 -9.67 -43.19 77.01
N ALA A 640 -10.77 -43.55 77.67
CA ALA A 640 -11.10 -44.95 77.96
C ALA A 640 -11.44 -45.75 76.69
N ALA A 641 -12.06 -45.11 75.69
CA ALA A 641 -12.35 -45.76 74.41
C ALA A 641 -11.07 -46.08 73.59
N SER A 642 -10.01 -45.28 73.74
CA SER A 642 -8.74 -45.44 73.02
C SER A 642 -7.87 -46.62 73.47
N GLU A 643 -8.16 -47.22 74.64
CA GLU A 643 -7.47 -48.40 75.17
C GLU A 643 -7.89 -49.72 74.48
N PHE A 644 -8.96 -49.70 73.67
CA PHE A 644 -9.44 -50.87 72.92
C PHE A 644 -8.82 -50.95 71.52
N LYS A 645 -8.35 -52.15 71.12
CA LYS A 645 -7.71 -52.43 69.82
C LYS A 645 -8.52 -52.02 68.57
N ASP A 646 -9.85 -51.90 68.67
CA ASP A 646 -10.74 -51.55 67.55
C ASP A 646 -11.03 -50.04 67.42
N PHE A 647 -10.40 -49.18 68.22
CA PHE A 647 -10.55 -47.73 68.11
C PHE A 647 -9.72 -47.18 66.94
N SER A 648 -10.05 -47.58 65.71
CA SER A 648 -9.46 -46.97 64.53
C SER A 648 -10.24 -45.71 64.19
N GLY A 649 -9.70 -44.52 64.47
CA GLY A 649 -10.29 -43.22 64.08
C GLY A 649 -10.48 -43.00 62.57
N ASN A 650 -10.37 -44.07 61.77
CA ASN A 650 -10.46 -44.12 60.32
C ASN A 650 -11.75 -43.47 59.80
N GLY A 651 -12.92 -43.71 60.42
CA GLY A 651 -14.18 -43.10 59.98
C GLY A 651 -14.20 -41.58 60.08
N ILE A 652 -13.57 -41.00 61.11
CA ILE A 652 -13.47 -39.54 61.29
C ILE A 652 -12.43 -38.96 60.34
N ASN A 653 -11.31 -39.67 60.11
CA ASN A 653 -10.27 -39.26 59.16
C ASN A 653 -10.78 -39.23 57.72
N ILE A 654 -11.51 -40.27 57.30
CA ILE A 654 -12.15 -40.34 55.98
C ILE A 654 -13.18 -39.22 55.83
N MET A 655 -13.96 -38.93 56.89
CA MET A 655 -14.93 -37.84 56.84
C MET A 655 -14.29 -36.45 56.78
N ASN A 656 -13.14 -36.26 57.44
CA ASN A 656 -12.36 -35.02 57.34
C ASN A 656 -11.78 -34.82 55.91
N GLU A 657 -11.28 -35.89 55.30
CA GLU A 657 -10.83 -35.86 53.89
C GLU A 657 -12.00 -35.56 52.94
N PHE A 658 -13.16 -36.18 53.19
CA PHE A 658 -14.40 -35.90 52.46
C PHE A 658 -14.81 -34.44 52.56
N TYR A 659 -14.80 -33.85 53.76
CA TYR A 659 -15.11 -32.43 53.96
C TYR A 659 -14.14 -31.54 53.20
N ARG A 660 -12.83 -31.78 53.23
CA ARG A 660 -11.85 -30.98 52.48
C ARG A 660 -12.12 -30.99 50.97
N LEU A 661 -12.43 -32.16 50.41
CA LEU A 661 -12.82 -32.26 48.99
C LEU A 661 -14.14 -31.53 48.72
N PHE A 662 -15.11 -31.68 49.63
CA PHE A 662 -16.42 -31.06 49.51
C PHE A 662 -16.34 -29.52 49.55
N GLU A 663 -15.56 -28.95 50.47
CA GLU A 663 -15.28 -27.51 50.54
C GLU A 663 -14.63 -27.01 49.24
N LYS A 664 -13.61 -27.74 48.73
CA LYS A 664 -12.84 -27.37 47.54
C LYS A 664 -13.68 -27.32 46.26
N TYR A 665 -14.64 -28.23 46.08
CA TYR A 665 -15.35 -28.40 44.82
C TYR A 665 -16.84 -27.99 44.86
N HIS A 666 -17.45 -27.83 46.04
CA HIS A 666 -18.87 -27.48 46.16
C HIS A 666 -19.14 -26.14 46.85
N GLY A 667 -18.13 -25.39 47.28
CA GLY A 667 -18.32 -24.05 47.84
C GLY A 667 -18.95 -24.05 49.23
N TYR A 668 -18.59 -25.01 50.08
CA TYR A 668 -19.02 -25.08 51.47
C TYR A 668 -17.86 -24.76 52.42
N LYS A 669 -18.19 -24.40 53.65
CA LYS A 669 -17.28 -24.41 54.81
C LYS A 669 -17.83 -25.35 55.87
N ILE A 670 -17.03 -26.33 56.23
CA ILE A 670 -17.39 -27.41 57.15
C ILE A 670 -16.36 -27.44 58.27
N TYR A 671 -16.81 -27.14 59.48
CA TYR A 671 -16.00 -27.18 60.68
C TYR A 671 -16.56 -28.25 61.60
N PHE A 672 -15.70 -29.06 62.21
CA PHE A 672 -16.11 -29.91 63.32
C PHE A 672 -15.10 -29.84 64.47
N HIS A 673 -15.60 -29.95 65.70
CA HIS A 673 -14.80 -30.01 66.91
C HIS A 673 -15.31 -31.12 67.83
N ILE A 674 -14.38 -31.91 68.38
CA ILE A 674 -14.69 -33.00 69.29
C ILE A 674 -14.04 -32.70 70.63
N SER A 675 -14.85 -32.66 71.69
CA SER A 675 -14.46 -32.34 73.06
C SER A 675 -15.01 -33.39 74.04
N ASP A 676 -14.36 -33.56 75.18
CA ASP A 676 -14.92 -34.36 76.28
C ASP A 676 -15.84 -33.48 77.14
N LEU A 677 -16.91 -34.04 77.69
CA LEU A 677 -17.81 -33.30 78.58
C LEU A 677 -17.11 -33.01 79.91
N LYS A 678 -17.19 -31.78 80.41
CA LYS A 678 -16.50 -31.37 81.65
C LYS A 678 -17.11 -31.95 82.93
N GLU A 679 -18.38 -32.32 82.87
CA GLU A 679 -19.20 -32.74 84.03
C GLU A 679 -19.54 -34.24 84.03
N SER A 680 -19.10 -35.01 83.02
CA SER A 680 -19.34 -36.46 82.92
C SER A 680 -18.25 -37.15 82.09
N THR A 681 -18.24 -38.48 82.04
CA THR A 681 -17.29 -39.23 81.20
C THR A 681 -17.60 -39.18 79.69
N GLY A 682 -18.54 -38.36 79.22
CA GLY A 682 -19.03 -38.40 77.83
C GLY A 682 -18.27 -37.57 76.80
N THR A 683 -18.69 -37.65 75.52
CA THR A 683 -18.09 -36.91 74.38
C THR A 683 -19.11 -35.95 73.76
N LYS A 684 -18.67 -34.78 73.28
CA LYS A 684 -19.46 -33.82 72.51
C LYS A 684 -18.78 -33.47 71.18
N VAL A 685 -19.52 -33.63 70.09
CA VAL A 685 -19.17 -33.19 68.74
C VAL A 685 -20.01 -31.98 68.37
N GLU A 686 -19.35 -30.93 67.87
CA GLU A 686 -19.99 -29.76 67.27
C GLU A 686 -19.60 -29.71 65.79
N LEU A 687 -20.57 -29.79 64.90
CA LEU A 687 -20.40 -29.74 63.44
C LEU A 687 -21.12 -28.50 62.90
N ARG A 688 -20.47 -27.70 62.08
CA ARG A 688 -21.05 -26.56 61.37
C ARG A 688 -20.88 -26.75 59.87
N VAL A 689 -21.96 -26.59 59.12
CA VAL A 689 -21.97 -26.69 57.65
C VAL A 689 -22.56 -25.39 57.12
N GLN A 690 -21.80 -24.63 56.32
CA GLN A 690 -22.20 -23.35 55.74
C GLN A 690 -21.93 -23.32 54.24
N ILE A 691 -22.82 -22.68 53.47
CA ILE A 691 -22.60 -22.38 52.05
C ILE A 691 -21.77 -21.09 51.96
N ASP A 692 -20.61 -21.16 51.32
CA ASP A 692 -19.78 -19.98 51.02
C ASP A 692 -20.25 -19.37 49.70
N ARG A 693 -20.85 -18.17 49.73
CA ARG A 693 -21.41 -17.48 48.54
C ARG A 693 -20.33 -16.95 47.57
N LYS A 694 -19.14 -17.54 47.54
CA LYS A 694 -18.01 -17.11 46.69
C LYS A 694 -17.75 -18.02 45.48
N VAL A 695 -18.72 -18.84 45.07
CA VAL A 695 -18.65 -19.66 43.84
C VAL A 695 -19.67 -19.19 42.82
#